data_AF-A0A8S0URY9-F1
#
_entry.id   AF-A0A8S0URY9-F1
#
_cell.length_a   1.000
_cell.length_b   1.000
_cell.length_c   1.000
_cell.angle_alpha   90.00
_cell.angle_beta   90.00
_cell.angle_gamma   90.00
#
_symmetry.space_group_name_H-M   'P 1'
#
loop_
_entity.id
_entity.type
_entity.pdbx_description
1 polymer ?
#
loop_
_entity_poly.entity_id
_entity_poly.type
_entity_poly.pdbx_seq_one_letter_code
_entity_poly.pdbx_strand_id
1 'polypeptide(L)'
;MSGHDSKYFSTTKKGEIPELKEELNSQYKDKRKDAVKKVIAAMTVGKDVSSLFTDVVNCMQTENLELKKLVYLYLINYAKSQPDLAILAVNTFVKDSQDPNPLIRALAVRTMGCIRVDKITEYLCDPLQRCLKDDDPYVRKTAAICVAKLYDINAELVEDRGFLEALKDLISDNNPMVVANAVAALAEIQENSTKPIFEITTHTLSKLLTALNECTEWGQVFILDALSKYKAEDAREAENIVERVTPRLQHANCAVVLSAVKMILLQMELITSTDVVRNLCKKMAPPLVTLLSAEPEIQYVALRNINLIVQKRPTILAHEIKVFFCKYNDPIYVKMEKLEIMIKLASDRNIDQVLLEFKEYATEVDVDFVRKAVRAIGRCAIKLERAAERCISVLLELIKIKVNYVVQEAIIVIKDIFRRYPNTYESIIATLCESLDTLDEPEAKASMIWIIGEYAERIDNADELLESFLETFPEEPPQVQLQLLTATVKLFLKKPTEGPQQMIQVVLNNATVETDNPDLRDRAYIYWRLLSTDPESAKDVVLAEKPVISDDSNQLDSSLLDELLANIATLSSVYHKPPDAFVTRVKTIQRTEEEDFPEGSGGGYSESPSHAAGASPPPTVSNAQYAAERQPTAAPAVPAAPAPVPDLLDLIGMDNNNSAIVSVDQPATPSGPPLSVVLPASTGQGLQISAQLIRRDGQIFYSMLFENNSQIPLDGFMIQFNKNTFGLAAAGPLQIPPLQPRTSASTLLPMVLFQNTSPGPPNTILQVAVKNNQQPVWYFNDNISLLVFFTEEGRMERSAFLETWKSLPDSNEVSVDLPGIVMNSVDATLERLAASNMFFIAKRKHANQEVLYLSAQIPRGIPFLIELTAVVGIPGLKCAIKTPSPEMAPLFFEALERLLRI
;
A
#
# COMPACT_ATOMS: atom_id res chain seq x y z
N MET A 1 1.18 26.47 2.51
CA MET A 1 0.28 27.58 2.93
C MET A 1 0.96 28.36 4.04
N SER A 2 0.56 29.60 4.32
CA SER A 2 1.01 30.29 5.53
C SER A 2 0.19 29.79 6.73
N GLY A 3 0.73 29.87 7.95
CA GLY A 3 0.01 29.48 9.17
C GLY A 3 -1.25 30.32 9.48
N HIS A 4 -1.49 31.39 8.72
CA HIS A 4 -2.68 32.24 8.83
C HIS A 4 -3.91 31.71 8.09
N ASP A 5 -3.71 30.94 7.00
CA ASP A 5 -4.82 30.51 6.12
C ASP A 5 -5.67 29.37 6.72
N SER A 6 -5.20 28.72 7.79
CA SER A 6 -5.94 27.67 8.52
C SER A 6 -7.28 28.16 9.07
N LYS A 7 -7.39 29.45 9.42
CA LYS A 7 -8.59 30.07 10.00
C LYS A 7 -9.81 30.09 9.06
N TYR A 8 -9.62 29.91 7.75
CA TYR A 8 -10.76 29.86 6.81
C TYR A 8 -11.43 28.47 6.76
N PHE A 9 -10.76 27.40 7.20
CA PHE A 9 -11.26 26.02 7.13
C PHE A 9 -12.09 25.59 8.35
N SER A 10 -12.02 26.32 9.47
CA SER A 10 -12.69 25.99 10.74
C SER A 10 -14.14 26.51 10.86
N THR A 11 -14.78 26.88 9.74
CA THR A 11 -16.10 27.52 9.73
C THR A 11 -17.16 26.59 9.13
N THR A 12 -18.09 26.13 9.97
CA THR A 12 -19.20 25.19 9.64
C THR A 12 -20.53 25.61 10.27
N LYS A 13 -20.75 26.91 10.45
CA LYS A 13 -21.99 27.48 11.01
C LYS A 13 -23.07 27.62 9.94
N LYS A 14 -24.30 27.21 10.27
CA LYS A 14 -25.49 27.51 9.46
C LYS A 14 -25.76 29.02 9.50
N GLY A 15 -25.52 29.71 8.39
CA GLY A 15 -25.68 31.17 8.26
C GLY A 15 -24.62 31.87 7.39
N GLU A 16 -23.53 31.17 7.04
CA GLU A 16 -22.36 31.76 6.36
C GLU A 16 -22.63 32.29 4.94
N ILE A 17 -23.56 31.70 4.17
CA ILE A 17 -23.74 32.05 2.74
C ILE A 17 -24.22 33.51 2.54
N PRO A 18 -25.24 34.03 3.27
CA PRO A 18 -25.58 35.45 3.27
C PRO A 18 -24.42 36.38 3.67
N GLU A 19 -23.67 36.03 4.72
CA GLU A 19 -22.50 36.82 5.17
C GLU A 19 -21.44 36.91 4.07
N LEU A 20 -21.12 35.78 3.43
CA LEU A 20 -20.22 35.73 2.28
C LEU A 20 -20.73 36.56 1.10
N LYS A 21 -22.05 36.60 0.85
CA LYS A 21 -22.64 37.43 -0.20
C LYS A 21 -22.47 38.92 0.09
N GLU A 22 -22.57 39.35 1.35
CA GLU A 22 -22.28 40.73 1.76
C GLU A 22 -20.78 41.06 1.66
N GLU A 23 -19.89 40.17 2.11
CA GLU A 23 -18.45 40.38 2.00
C GLU A 23 -17.93 40.37 0.54
N LEU A 24 -18.51 39.56 -0.35
CA LEU A 24 -18.20 39.55 -1.79
C LEU A 24 -18.62 40.85 -2.50
N ASN A 25 -19.68 41.52 -2.03
CA ASN A 25 -20.13 42.80 -2.57
C ASN A 25 -19.50 44.01 -1.83
N SER A 26 -18.58 43.78 -0.89
CA SER A 26 -17.84 44.83 -0.17
C SER A 26 -16.99 45.70 -1.10
N GLN A 27 -17.04 47.02 -0.93
CA GLN A 27 -16.16 47.96 -1.65
C GLN A 27 -14.66 47.66 -1.39
N TYR A 28 -14.31 47.34 -0.14
CA TYR A 28 -12.94 47.02 0.29
C TYR A 28 -12.40 45.77 -0.43
N LYS A 29 -11.24 45.91 -1.09
CA LYS A 29 -10.60 44.84 -1.87
C LYS A 29 -10.20 43.63 -1.01
N ASP A 30 -9.71 43.87 0.20
CA ASP A 30 -9.21 42.82 1.10
C ASP A 30 -10.33 41.96 1.67
N LYS A 31 -11.47 42.58 2.05
CA LYS A 31 -12.68 41.83 2.44
C LYS A 31 -13.17 40.90 1.34
N ARG A 32 -13.17 41.36 0.08
CA ARG A 32 -13.52 40.50 -1.08
C ARG A 32 -12.54 39.35 -1.29
N LYS A 33 -11.23 39.60 -1.07
CA LYS A 33 -10.20 38.55 -1.11
C LYS A 33 -10.43 37.49 -0.02
N ASP A 34 -10.70 37.91 1.21
CA ASP A 34 -10.97 36.98 2.31
C ASP A 34 -12.30 36.24 2.15
N ALA A 35 -13.33 36.89 1.62
CA ALA A 35 -14.60 36.26 1.26
C ALA A 35 -14.39 35.15 0.20
N VAL A 36 -13.66 35.44 -0.89
CA VAL A 36 -13.34 34.42 -1.90
C VAL A 36 -12.48 33.30 -1.31
N LYS A 37 -11.55 33.57 -0.36
CA LYS A 37 -10.84 32.51 0.37
C LYS A 37 -11.80 31.62 1.17
N LYS A 38 -12.74 32.18 1.93
CA LYS A 38 -13.78 31.42 2.65
C LYS A 38 -14.65 30.59 1.68
N VAL A 39 -15.03 31.14 0.53
CA VAL A 39 -15.79 30.42 -0.52
C VAL A 39 -15.01 29.24 -1.09
N ILE A 40 -13.71 29.40 -1.36
CA ILE A 40 -12.85 28.30 -1.81
C ILE A 40 -12.66 27.25 -0.71
N ALA A 41 -12.50 27.64 0.56
CA ALA A 41 -12.44 26.71 1.68
C ALA A 41 -13.74 25.89 1.82
N ALA A 42 -14.91 26.55 1.73
CA ALA A 42 -16.22 25.90 1.69
C ALA A 42 -16.35 24.90 0.52
N MET A 43 -15.89 25.28 -0.68
CA MET A 43 -15.86 24.41 -1.85
C MET A 43 -14.96 23.18 -1.65
N THR A 44 -13.78 23.34 -1.04
CA THR A 44 -12.89 22.19 -0.73
C THR A 44 -13.41 21.27 0.36
N VAL A 45 -14.30 21.76 1.24
CA VAL A 45 -15.03 20.96 2.23
C VAL A 45 -16.29 20.31 1.61
N GLY A 46 -16.59 20.55 0.34
CA GLY A 46 -17.73 19.98 -0.37
C GLY A 46 -19.08 20.67 -0.06
N LYS A 47 -19.08 21.85 0.56
CA LYS A 47 -20.30 22.68 0.65
C LYS A 47 -20.63 23.24 -0.74
N ASP A 48 -21.90 23.14 -1.15
CA ASP A 48 -22.36 23.88 -2.32
C ASP A 48 -22.33 25.40 -2.04
N VAL A 49 -21.65 26.14 -2.91
CA VAL A 49 -21.55 27.60 -2.92
C VAL A 49 -21.93 28.17 -4.30
N SER A 50 -22.66 27.42 -5.11
CA SER A 50 -23.19 27.82 -6.42
C SER A 50 -24.15 29.01 -6.36
N SER A 51 -24.77 29.26 -5.19
CA SER A 51 -25.64 30.43 -4.94
C SER A 51 -24.90 31.78 -4.89
N LEU A 52 -23.57 31.76 -4.88
CA LEU A 52 -22.70 32.94 -4.87
C LEU A 52 -22.09 33.26 -6.25
N PHE A 53 -22.44 32.51 -7.30
CA PHE A 53 -21.75 32.55 -8.59
C PHE A 53 -21.69 33.94 -9.21
N THR A 54 -22.81 34.67 -9.19
CA THR A 54 -22.88 36.07 -9.68
C THR A 54 -21.96 37.01 -8.91
N ASP A 55 -21.87 36.85 -7.59
CA ASP A 55 -21.09 37.71 -6.69
C ASP A 55 -19.59 37.42 -6.81
N VAL A 56 -19.23 36.15 -7.05
CA VAL A 56 -17.86 35.72 -7.37
C VAL A 56 -17.44 36.17 -8.78
N VAL A 57 -18.33 36.12 -9.78
CA VAL A 57 -18.08 36.69 -11.13
C VAL A 57 -17.86 38.20 -11.06
N ASN A 58 -18.62 38.94 -10.23
CA ASN A 58 -18.40 40.37 -10.03
C ASN A 58 -17.00 40.69 -9.43
N CYS A 59 -16.41 39.75 -8.68
CA CYS A 59 -15.03 39.86 -8.19
C CYS A 59 -13.93 39.57 -9.23
N MET A 60 -14.29 39.06 -10.42
CA MET A 60 -13.34 38.71 -11.51
C MET A 60 -12.64 39.94 -12.10
N GLN A 61 -13.31 41.11 -12.12
CA GLN A 61 -12.78 42.36 -12.67
C GLN A 61 -11.80 43.01 -11.68
N THR A 62 -10.59 42.47 -11.62
CA THR A 62 -9.52 42.90 -10.71
C THR A 62 -8.14 42.76 -11.34
N GLU A 63 -7.23 43.64 -10.97
CA GLU A 63 -5.79 43.55 -11.30
C GLU A 63 -5.05 42.60 -10.35
N ASN A 64 -5.66 42.23 -9.21
CA ASN A 64 -5.03 41.35 -8.23
C ASN A 64 -5.02 39.89 -8.72
N LEU A 65 -3.84 39.42 -9.12
CA LEU A 65 -3.60 38.08 -9.65
C LEU A 65 -3.98 36.95 -8.66
N GLU A 66 -3.88 37.16 -7.34
CA GLU A 66 -4.30 36.18 -6.34
C GLU A 66 -5.82 36.02 -6.34
N LEU A 67 -6.55 37.14 -6.28
CA LEU A 67 -8.01 37.14 -6.33
C LEU A 67 -8.52 36.58 -7.66
N LYS A 68 -7.92 36.97 -8.79
CA LYS A 68 -8.24 36.45 -10.13
C LYS A 68 -8.03 34.92 -10.21
N LYS A 69 -6.93 34.39 -9.67
CA LYS A 69 -6.68 32.93 -9.58
C LYS A 69 -7.75 32.19 -8.78
N LEU A 70 -8.20 32.74 -7.65
CA LEU A 70 -9.23 32.11 -6.82
C LEU A 70 -10.61 32.13 -7.49
N VAL A 71 -11.01 33.27 -8.08
CA VAL A 71 -12.26 33.40 -8.87
C VAL A 71 -12.25 32.43 -10.06
N TYR A 72 -11.13 32.32 -10.76
CA TYR A 72 -10.96 31.38 -11.88
C TYR A 72 -11.08 29.91 -11.44
N LEU A 73 -10.54 29.56 -10.26
CA LEU A 73 -10.64 28.21 -9.70
C LEU A 73 -12.09 27.84 -9.35
N TYR A 74 -12.84 28.77 -8.74
CA TYR A 74 -14.28 28.62 -8.50
C TYR A 74 -15.05 28.40 -9.81
N LEU A 75 -14.77 29.19 -10.84
CA LEU A 75 -15.43 29.11 -12.15
C LEU A 75 -15.20 27.76 -12.84
N ILE A 76 -13.98 27.20 -12.81
CA ILE A 76 -13.70 25.87 -13.39
C ILE A 76 -14.59 24.79 -12.77
N ASN A 77 -14.83 24.86 -11.45
CA ASN A 77 -15.64 23.87 -10.75
C ASN A 77 -17.15 24.05 -11.01
N TYR A 78 -17.67 25.28 -10.89
CA TYR A 78 -19.11 25.53 -10.92
C TYR A 78 -19.70 25.86 -12.31
N ALA A 79 -18.89 26.19 -13.33
CA ALA A 79 -19.40 26.54 -14.66
C ALA A 79 -20.18 25.40 -15.35
N LYS A 80 -19.87 24.13 -15.03
CA LYS A 80 -20.67 22.98 -15.50
C LYS A 80 -22.09 22.96 -14.93
N SER A 81 -22.25 23.40 -13.68
CA SER A 81 -23.54 23.42 -12.98
C SER A 81 -24.38 24.66 -13.34
N GLN A 82 -23.75 25.73 -13.84
CA GLN A 82 -24.40 27.00 -14.20
C GLN A 82 -23.83 27.56 -15.52
N PRO A 83 -24.02 26.85 -16.67
CA PRO A 83 -23.37 27.20 -17.93
C PRO A 83 -23.78 28.57 -18.48
N ASP A 84 -25.04 28.99 -18.32
CA ASP A 84 -25.51 30.27 -18.84
C ASP A 84 -24.98 31.48 -18.04
N LEU A 85 -24.72 31.32 -16.74
CA LEU A 85 -24.03 32.35 -15.95
C LEU A 85 -22.53 32.40 -16.23
N ALA A 86 -21.91 31.27 -16.63
CA ALA A 86 -20.51 31.25 -17.04
C ALA A 86 -20.23 32.10 -18.29
N ILE A 87 -21.24 32.36 -19.14
CA ILE A 87 -21.14 33.26 -20.31
C ILE A 87 -20.74 34.68 -19.87
N LEU A 88 -21.17 35.13 -18.68
CA LEU A 88 -20.82 36.46 -18.13
C LEU A 88 -19.30 36.63 -17.91
N ALA A 89 -18.58 35.53 -17.68
CA ALA A 89 -17.13 35.55 -17.51
C ALA A 89 -16.35 35.63 -18.84
N VAL A 90 -16.96 35.23 -19.97
CA VAL A 90 -16.29 35.13 -21.30
C VAL A 90 -15.70 36.47 -21.72
N ASN A 91 -16.45 37.57 -21.62
CA ASN A 91 -15.95 38.91 -21.97
C ASN A 91 -14.71 39.31 -21.14
N THR A 92 -14.68 38.90 -19.87
CA THR A 92 -13.53 39.16 -18.98
C THR A 92 -12.34 38.26 -19.34
N PHE A 93 -12.55 36.98 -19.66
CA PHE A 93 -11.48 36.10 -20.16
C PHE A 93 -10.90 36.58 -21.51
N VAL A 94 -11.74 37.02 -22.45
CA VAL A 94 -11.29 37.56 -23.74
C VAL A 94 -10.47 38.84 -23.54
N LYS A 95 -10.89 39.74 -22.63
CA LYS A 95 -10.09 40.91 -22.23
C LYS A 95 -8.77 40.51 -21.57
N ASP A 96 -8.80 39.58 -20.63
CA ASP A 96 -7.61 39.10 -19.92
C ASP A 96 -6.64 38.32 -20.84
N SER A 97 -7.11 37.75 -21.95
CA SER A 97 -6.27 37.19 -23.03
C SER A 97 -5.45 38.25 -23.79
N GLN A 98 -5.69 39.53 -23.54
CA GLN A 98 -5.00 40.69 -24.14
C GLN A 98 -4.32 41.58 -23.08
N ASP A 99 -4.28 41.13 -21.81
CA ASP A 99 -3.62 41.85 -20.72
C ASP A 99 -2.10 41.97 -20.99
N PRO A 100 -1.44 43.10 -20.69
CA PRO A 100 0.01 43.24 -20.85
C PRO A 100 0.83 42.18 -20.10
N ASN A 101 0.31 41.65 -18.99
CA ASN A 101 0.97 40.62 -18.18
C ASN A 101 0.79 39.21 -18.80
N PRO A 102 1.87 38.53 -19.24
CA PRO A 102 1.77 37.19 -19.83
C PRO A 102 1.20 36.15 -18.85
N LEU A 103 1.38 36.34 -17.54
CA LEU A 103 0.80 35.45 -16.52
C LEU A 103 -0.73 35.58 -16.44
N ILE A 104 -1.31 36.73 -16.84
CA ILE A 104 -2.76 36.92 -16.92
C ILE A 104 -3.30 36.33 -18.24
N ARG A 105 -2.63 36.58 -19.38
CA ARG A 105 -3.01 35.99 -20.68
C ARG A 105 -3.03 34.46 -20.65
N ALA A 106 -1.93 33.86 -20.19
CA ALA A 106 -1.81 32.41 -20.04
C ALA A 106 -2.83 31.84 -19.04
N LEU A 107 -3.08 32.54 -17.93
CA LEU A 107 -4.08 32.12 -16.94
C LEU A 107 -5.50 32.16 -17.50
N ALA A 108 -5.86 33.16 -18.31
CA ALA A 108 -7.17 33.25 -18.97
C ALA A 108 -7.40 32.09 -19.94
N VAL A 109 -6.48 31.90 -20.90
CA VAL A 109 -6.59 30.81 -21.90
C VAL A 109 -6.60 29.43 -21.23
N ARG A 110 -5.74 29.18 -20.24
CA ARG A 110 -5.71 27.93 -19.47
C ARG A 110 -7.00 27.66 -18.70
N THR A 111 -7.69 28.71 -18.25
CA THR A 111 -8.95 28.58 -17.50
C THR A 111 -10.13 28.35 -18.45
N MET A 112 -10.21 29.08 -19.57
CA MET A 112 -11.20 28.82 -20.62
C MET A 112 -11.10 27.36 -21.12
N GLY A 113 -9.90 26.87 -21.44
CA GLY A 113 -9.68 25.47 -21.85
C GLY A 113 -9.88 24.41 -20.77
N CYS A 114 -10.23 24.79 -19.54
CA CYS A 114 -10.71 23.86 -18.50
C CYS A 114 -12.24 23.88 -18.34
N ILE A 115 -12.95 24.86 -18.91
CA ILE A 115 -14.40 24.98 -18.82
C ILE A 115 -15.03 24.22 -19.99
N ARG A 116 -15.44 22.97 -19.73
CA ARG A 116 -16.17 22.12 -20.70
C ARG A 116 -17.64 22.57 -20.81
N VAL A 117 -17.87 23.66 -21.55
CA VAL A 117 -19.18 24.21 -21.90
C VAL A 117 -19.13 24.71 -23.34
N ASP A 118 -19.87 24.08 -24.25
CA ASP A 118 -19.71 24.23 -25.70
C ASP A 118 -19.85 25.69 -26.18
N LYS A 119 -20.79 26.44 -25.59
CA LYS A 119 -20.99 27.88 -25.83
C LYS A 119 -19.74 28.73 -25.55
N ILE A 120 -18.79 28.26 -24.73
CA ILE A 120 -17.56 28.98 -24.35
C ILE A 120 -16.39 28.54 -25.24
N THR A 121 -16.43 27.31 -25.77
CA THR A 121 -15.43 26.70 -26.65
C THR A 121 -15.17 27.52 -27.91
N GLU A 122 -16.22 28.08 -28.55
CA GLU A 122 -16.06 28.96 -29.71
C GLU A 122 -15.30 30.25 -29.38
N TYR A 123 -15.63 30.91 -28.26
CA TYR A 123 -14.96 32.15 -27.84
C TYR A 123 -13.51 31.95 -27.39
N LEU A 124 -13.08 30.71 -27.14
CA LEU A 124 -11.67 30.38 -26.86
C LEU A 124 -10.80 30.41 -28.12
N CYS A 125 -11.35 30.17 -29.32
CA CYS A 125 -10.56 30.00 -30.53
C CYS A 125 -9.68 31.22 -30.85
N ASP A 126 -10.25 32.41 -30.88
CA ASP A 126 -9.51 33.62 -31.29
C ASP A 126 -8.50 34.10 -30.21
N PRO A 127 -8.78 34.00 -28.88
CA PRO A 127 -7.77 34.05 -27.82
C PRO A 127 -6.63 33.04 -27.98
N LEU A 128 -6.96 31.77 -28.25
CA LEU A 128 -5.99 30.68 -28.36
C LEU A 128 -5.08 30.90 -29.58
N GLN A 129 -5.63 31.28 -30.72
CA GLN A 129 -4.88 31.56 -31.94
C GLN A 129 -3.88 32.70 -31.76
N ARG A 130 -4.22 33.73 -30.97
CA ARG A 130 -3.30 34.79 -30.57
C ARG A 130 -2.22 34.26 -29.61
N CYS A 131 -2.60 33.51 -28.59
CA CYS A 131 -1.67 33.01 -27.57
C CYS A 131 -0.67 31.95 -28.08
N LEU A 132 -0.99 31.22 -29.16
CA LEU A 132 -0.03 30.36 -29.87
C LEU A 132 1.07 31.18 -30.57
N LYS A 133 0.84 32.46 -30.85
CA LYS A 133 1.74 33.39 -31.56
C LYS A 133 2.19 34.56 -30.67
N ASP A 134 2.10 34.40 -29.35
CA ASP A 134 2.52 35.39 -28.35
C ASP A 134 4.06 35.47 -28.27
N ASP A 135 4.62 36.63 -27.96
CA ASP A 135 6.08 36.78 -27.75
C ASP A 135 6.59 35.97 -26.56
N ASP A 136 5.76 35.77 -25.53
CA ASP A 136 6.15 35.13 -24.28
C ASP A 136 6.06 33.57 -24.32
N PRO A 137 7.16 32.83 -24.04
CA PRO A 137 7.15 31.37 -24.07
C PRO A 137 6.25 30.70 -23.01
N TYR A 138 5.94 31.35 -21.89
CA TYR A 138 4.99 30.86 -20.89
C TYR A 138 3.55 30.92 -21.43
N VAL A 139 3.23 31.93 -22.25
CA VAL A 139 1.94 31.99 -22.96
C VAL A 139 1.88 30.91 -24.03
N ARG A 140 2.87 30.82 -24.94
CA ARG A 140 2.86 29.83 -26.04
C ARG A 140 2.79 28.38 -25.56
N LYS A 141 3.57 27.98 -24.54
CA LYS A 141 3.50 26.60 -23.99
C LYS A 141 2.16 26.32 -23.31
N THR A 142 1.51 27.34 -22.74
CA THR A 142 0.19 27.20 -22.10
C THR A 142 -0.91 27.08 -23.15
N ALA A 143 -0.77 27.80 -24.28
CA ALA A 143 -1.62 27.65 -25.45
C ALA A 143 -1.50 26.25 -26.09
N ALA A 144 -0.30 25.69 -26.21
CA ALA A 144 -0.08 24.34 -26.72
C ALA A 144 -0.87 23.26 -25.94
N ILE A 145 -0.78 23.27 -24.60
CA ILE A 145 -1.59 22.37 -23.73
C ILE A 145 -3.10 22.64 -23.88
N CYS A 146 -3.49 23.88 -24.15
CA CYS A 146 -4.88 24.26 -24.35
C CYS A 146 -5.45 23.70 -25.67
N VAL A 147 -4.63 23.52 -26.72
CA VAL A 147 -5.04 22.87 -27.97
C VAL A 147 -5.41 21.40 -27.74
N ALA A 148 -4.63 20.63 -26.98
CA ALA A 148 -4.97 19.24 -26.64
C ALA A 148 -6.31 19.15 -25.87
N LYS A 149 -6.50 20.01 -24.86
CA LYS A 149 -7.76 20.10 -24.11
C LYS A 149 -8.95 20.53 -24.95
N LEU A 150 -8.73 21.32 -25.99
CA LEU A 150 -9.75 21.72 -26.94
C LEU A 150 -10.13 20.55 -27.86
N TYR A 151 -9.16 19.75 -28.30
CA TYR A 151 -9.37 18.54 -29.11
C TYR A 151 -10.19 17.48 -28.35
N ASP A 152 -9.93 17.31 -27.05
CA ASP A 152 -10.73 16.47 -26.12
C ASP A 152 -12.20 16.92 -25.94
N ILE A 153 -12.54 18.15 -26.33
CA ILE A 153 -13.89 18.71 -26.21
C ILE A 153 -14.58 18.72 -27.58
N ASN A 154 -13.87 19.19 -28.62
CA ASN A 154 -14.35 19.23 -29.99
C ASN A 154 -13.13 19.18 -30.95
N ALA A 155 -12.85 17.99 -31.47
CA ALA A 155 -11.76 17.75 -32.42
C ALA A 155 -11.98 18.44 -33.78
N GLU A 156 -13.22 18.48 -34.27
CA GLU A 156 -13.58 19.08 -35.57
C GLU A 156 -13.21 20.57 -35.60
N LEU A 157 -13.55 21.30 -34.54
CA LEU A 157 -13.20 22.72 -34.37
C LEU A 157 -11.68 22.98 -34.30
N VAL A 158 -10.88 21.96 -33.93
CA VAL A 158 -9.40 22.05 -33.90
C VAL A 158 -8.80 21.80 -35.29
N GLU A 159 -9.38 20.89 -36.07
CA GLU A 159 -9.03 20.70 -37.48
C GLU A 159 -9.44 21.94 -38.32
N ASP A 160 -10.71 22.38 -38.23
CA ASP A 160 -11.26 23.51 -38.99
C ASP A 160 -10.56 24.85 -38.76
N ARG A 161 -10.07 25.11 -37.53
CA ARG A 161 -9.32 26.34 -37.20
C ARG A 161 -7.82 26.25 -37.51
N GLY A 162 -7.30 25.12 -37.98
CA GLY A 162 -5.88 24.93 -38.29
C GLY A 162 -4.97 24.95 -37.06
N PHE A 163 -5.49 24.57 -35.88
CA PHE A 163 -4.71 24.56 -34.65
C PHE A 163 -3.67 23.43 -34.61
N LEU A 164 -3.87 22.34 -35.36
CA LEU A 164 -2.89 21.25 -35.48
C LEU A 164 -1.62 21.73 -36.21
N GLU A 165 -1.79 22.54 -37.24
CA GLU A 165 -0.68 23.12 -38.04
C GLU A 165 0.09 24.13 -37.19
N ALA A 166 -0.61 25.01 -36.47
CA ALA A 166 0.01 25.92 -35.52
C ALA A 166 0.77 25.17 -34.38
N LEU A 167 0.29 24.00 -33.96
CA LEU A 167 0.95 23.18 -32.95
C LEU A 167 2.19 22.44 -33.51
N LYS A 168 2.15 22.03 -34.78
CA LYS A 168 3.31 21.48 -35.52
C LYS A 168 4.41 22.54 -35.72
N ASP A 169 4.03 23.78 -36.04
CA ASP A 169 4.97 24.91 -36.14
C ASP A 169 5.73 25.13 -34.81
N LEU A 170 5.07 25.00 -33.66
CA LEU A 170 5.68 25.14 -32.33
C LEU A 170 6.71 24.05 -31.98
N ILE A 171 6.82 22.95 -32.74
CA ILE A 171 7.97 22.02 -32.63
C ILE A 171 9.28 22.70 -33.06
N SER A 172 9.19 23.79 -33.83
CA SER A 172 10.31 24.59 -34.32
C SER A 172 10.56 25.86 -33.50
N ASP A 173 9.95 26.00 -32.32
CA ASP A 173 10.13 27.16 -31.44
C ASP A 173 11.57 27.26 -30.90
N ASN A 174 12.08 28.49 -30.76
CA ASN A 174 13.39 28.75 -30.17
C ASN A 174 13.47 28.43 -28.66
N ASN A 175 12.33 28.23 -27.99
CA ASN A 175 12.28 27.91 -26.57
C ASN A 175 11.97 26.42 -26.32
N PRO A 176 12.90 25.65 -25.72
CA PRO A 176 12.71 24.21 -25.46
C PRO A 176 11.48 23.87 -24.60
N MET A 177 11.01 24.79 -23.73
CA MET A 177 9.77 24.55 -22.97
C MET A 177 8.52 24.59 -23.85
N VAL A 178 8.51 25.38 -24.93
CA VAL A 178 7.39 25.43 -25.86
C VAL A 178 7.38 24.15 -26.71
N VAL A 179 8.54 23.79 -27.29
CA VAL A 179 8.73 22.54 -28.05
C VAL A 179 8.26 21.32 -27.24
N ALA A 180 8.71 21.18 -25.98
CA ALA A 180 8.34 20.04 -25.13
C ALA A 180 6.82 19.94 -24.85
N ASN A 181 6.12 21.07 -24.68
CA ASN A 181 4.68 21.06 -24.44
C ASN A 181 3.88 20.92 -25.74
N ALA A 182 4.40 21.36 -26.88
CA ALA A 182 3.84 21.07 -28.20
C ALA A 182 3.93 19.57 -28.53
N VAL A 183 5.08 18.94 -28.25
CA VAL A 183 5.27 17.49 -28.39
C VAL A 183 4.34 16.70 -27.48
N ALA A 184 4.20 17.09 -26.21
CA ALA A 184 3.26 16.44 -25.28
C ALA A 184 1.81 16.54 -25.78
N ALA A 185 1.37 17.73 -26.18
CA ALA A 185 0.03 17.95 -26.73
C ALA A 185 -0.21 17.16 -28.03
N LEU A 186 0.78 17.09 -28.94
CA LEU A 186 0.67 16.29 -30.16
C LEU A 186 0.63 14.78 -29.90
N ALA A 187 1.38 14.29 -28.89
CA ALA A 187 1.34 12.89 -28.49
C ALA A 187 -0.01 12.50 -27.87
N GLU A 188 -0.60 13.36 -27.04
CA GLU A 188 -1.93 13.19 -26.44
C GLU A 188 -3.03 13.22 -27.52
N ILE A 189 -3.01 14.20 -28.41
CA ILE A 189 -3.91 14.27 -29.58
C ILE A 189 -3.78 13.02 -30.47
N GLN A 190 -2.56 12.54 -30.70
CA GLN A 190 -2.31 11.34 -31.50
C GLN A 190 -2.88 10.05 -30.87
N GLU A 191 -2.97 9.98 -29.54
CA GLU A 191 -3.57 8.84 -28.85
C GLU A 191 -5.10 8.90 -28.79
N ASN A 192 -5.71 10.07 -29.01
CA ASN A 192 -7.15 10.25 -29.13
C ASN A 192 -7.65 10.29 -30.59
N SER A 193 -6.76 10.40 -31.58
CA SER A 193 -7.10 10.40 -33.01
C SER A 193 -6.91 9.03 -33.67
N THR A 194 -7.76 8.71 -34.64
CA THR A 194 -7.59 7.56 -35.55
C THR A 194 -6.73 7.88 -36.78
N LYS A 195 -6.42 9.16 -37.03
CA LYS A 195 -5.54 9.61 -38.13
C LYS A 195 -4.10 9.77 -37.62
N PRO A 196 -3.07 9.54 -38.44
CA PRO A 196 -1.72 10.03 -38.14
C PRO A 196 -1.71 11.57 -38.25
N ILE A 197 -1.61 12.24 -37.10
CA ILE A 197 -1.49 13.70 -36.96
C ILE A 197 -0.03 14.09 -36.70
N PHE A 198 0.72 13.27 -35.94
CA PHE A 198 2.07 13.57 -35.50
C PHE A 198 3.07 12.48 -35.94
N GLU A 199 3.63 12.68 -37.14
CA GLU A 199 4.71 11.86 -37.67
C GLU A 199 6.08 12.53 -37.40
N ILE A 200 7.02 11.76 -36.85
CA ILE A 200 8.37 12.25 -36.54
C ILE A 200 9.25 12.03 -37.76
N THR A 201 9.56 13.10 -38.50
CA THR A 201 10.56 13.07 -39.58
C THR A 201 11.98 13.17 -39.02
N THR A 202 13.00 12.83 -39.82
CA THR A 202 14.42 13.04 -39.46
C THR A 202 14.75 14.50 -39.09
N HIS A 203 14.05 15.47 -39.69
CA HIS A 203 14.17 16.89 -39.35
C HIS A 203 13.56 17.21 -37.97
N THR A 204 12.40 16.63 -37.68
CA THR A 204 11.74 16.68 -36.36
C THR A 204 12.65 16.04 -35.30
N LEU A 205 13.12 14.82 -35.55
CA LEU A 205 14.06 14.08 -34.70
C LEU A 205 15.28 14.93 -34.33
N SER A 206 15.95 15.55 -35.31
CA SER A 206 17.12 16.39 -35.03
C SER A 206 16.81 17.59 -34.14
N LYS A 207 15.65 18.24 -34.32
CA LYS A 207 15.20 19.36 -33.47
C LYS A 207 14.93 18.89 -32.03
N LEU A 208 14.24 17.76 -31.88
CA LEU A 208 13.91 17.18 -30.57
C LEU A 208 15.16 16.73 -29.80
N LEU A 209 16.13 16.10 -30.48
CA LEU A 209 17.41 15.71 -29.89
C LEU A 209 18.30 16.91 -29.50
N THR A 210 18.17 18.06 -30.18
CA THR A 210 18.79 19.31 -29.73
C THR A 210 18.07 19.85 -28.48
N ALA A 211 16.75 19.99 -28.52
CA ALA A 211 15.95 20.52 -27.42
C ALA A 211 16.07 19.69 -26.12
N LEU A 212 16.27 18.37 -26.23
CA LEU A 212 16.47 17.43 -25.12
C LEU A 212 17.61 17.84 -24.17
N ASN A 213 18.61 18.61 -24.64
CA ASN A 213 19.73 19.06 -23.82
C ASN A 213 19.35 20.21 -22.86
N GLU A 214 18.38 21.04 -23.27
CA GLU A 214 18.01 22.31 -22.62
C GLU A 214 16.60 22.27 -21.99
N CYS A 215 15.81 21.23 -22.26
CA CYS A 215 14.52 21.00 -21.63
C CYS A 215 14.63 20.72 -20.12
N THR A 216 13.59 21.09 -19.37
CA THR A 216 13.38 20.58 -18.01
C THR A 216 13.16 19.06 -18.03
N GLU A 217 13.38 18.39 -16.90
CA GLU A 217 13.17 16.94 -16.71
C GLU A 217 11.84 16.43 -17.31
N TRP A 218 10.72 17.14 -17.07
CA TRP A 218 9.40 16.82 -17.61
C TRP A 218 9.38 16.88 -19.14
N GLY A 219 9.99 17.91 -19.73
CA GLY A 219 10.10 18.03 -21.18
C GLY A 219 11.04 17.00 -21.80
N GLN A 220 12.08 16.57 -21.07
CA GLN A 220 12.94 15.48 -21.50
C GLN A 220 12.19 14.14 -21.53
N VAL A 221 11.34 13.85 -20.54
CA VAL A 221 10.45 12.67 -20.56
C VAL A 221 9.51 12.73 -21.75
N PHE A 222 8.75 13.83 -21.93
CA PHE A 222 7.81 13.97 -23.06
C PHE A 222 8.49 13.80 -24.44
N ILE A 223 9.71 14.35 -24.60
CA ILE A 223 10.49 14.17 -25.83
C ILE A 223 10.96 12.73 -25.98
N LEU A 224 11.47 12.08 -24.94
CA LEU A 224 11.95 10.68 -25.01
C LEU A 224 10.80 9.69 -25.28
N ASP A 225 9.63 9.89 -24.68
CA ASP A 225 8.46 9.05 -24.93
C ASP A 225 7.88 9.25 -26.35
N ALA A 226 7.84 10.50 -26.85
CA ALA A 226 7.50 10.75 -28.25
C ALA A 226 8.51 10.10 -29.20
N LEU A 227 9.81 10.27 -28.94
CA LEU A 227 10.88 9.64 -29.74
C LEU A 227 10.88 8.12 -29.65
N SER A 228 10.36 7.52 -28.58
CA SER A 228 10.22 6.04 -28.48
C SER A 228 9.24 5.45 -29.49
N LYS A 229 8.38 6.29 -30.09
CA LYS A 229 7.50 5.92 -31.22
C LYS A 229 8.19 6.05 -32.60
N TYR A 230 9.41 6.61 -32.67
CA TYR A 230 10.21 6.69 -33.89
C TYR A 230 11.09 5.45 -34.07
N LYS A 231 11.01 4.83 -35.25
CA LYS A 231 11.88 3.73 -35.67
C LYS A 231 12.92 4.27 -36.65
N ALA A 232 14.20 4.12 -36.32
CA ALA A 232 15.28 4.56 -37.21
C ALA A 232 15.29 3.79 -38.54
N GLU A 233 15.70 4.46 -39.61
CA GLU A 233 15.77 3.88 -40.96
C GLU A 233 16.93 2.87 -41.10
N ASP A 234 18.07 3.15 -40.46
CA ASP A 234 19.25 2.28 -40.45
C ASP A 234 19.94 2.19 -39.08
N ALA A 235 20.88 1.25 -38.97
CA ALA A 235 21.65 0.99 -37.76
C ALA A 235 22.54 2.19 -37.32
N ARG A 236 22.91 3.07 -38.27
CA ARG A 236 23.78 4.22 -38.03
C ARG A 236 22.99 5.41 -37.50
N GLU A 237 21.77 5.62 -37.97
CA GLU A 237 20.81 6.54 -37.34
C GLU A 237 20.47 6.06 -35.91
N ALA A 238 20.21 4.76 -35.72
CA ALA A 238 20.02 4.18 -34.39
C ALA A 238 21.22 4.44 -33.45
N GLU A 239 22.46 4.22 -33.91
CA GLU A 239 23.68 4.56 -33.16
C GLU A 239 23.76 6.07 -32.85
N ASN A 240 23.53 6.96 -33.83
CA ASN A 240 23.52 8.41 -33.64
C ASN A 240 22.49 8.85 -32.58
N ILE A 241 21.28 8.30 -32.60
CA ILE A 241 20.22 8.61 -31.61
C ILE A 241 20.67 8.16 -30.22
N VAL A 242 21.21 6.94 -30.10
CA VAL A 242 21.70 6.38 -28.84
C VAL A 242 22.87 7.20 -28.27
N GLU A 243 23.78 7.73 -29.10
CA GLU A 243 24.84 8.64 -28.63
C GLU A 243 24.26 9.96 -28.08
N ARG A 244 23.23 10.53 -28.69
CA ARG A 244 22.54 11.74 -28.20
C ARG A 244 21.75 11.51 -26.92
N VAL A 245 21.17 10.32 -26.75
CA VAL A 245 20.39 9.96 -25.55
C VAL A 245 21.29 9.51 -24.39
N THR A 246 22.46 8.92 -24.65
CA THR A 246 23.40 8.39 -23.63
C THR A 246 23.64 9.33 -22.43
N PRO A 247 23.86 10.66 -22.57
CA PRO A 247 24.04 11.56 -21.44
C PRO A 247 22.85 11.64 -20.47
N ARG A 248 21.63 11.30 -20.90
CA ARG A 248 20.43 11.28 -20.05
C ARG A 248 20.44 10.15 -19.02
N LEU A 249 21.27 9.11 -19.21
CA LEU A 249 21.47 8.05 -18.24
C LEU A 249 22.04 8.54 -16.89
N GLN A 250 22.72 9.70 -16.87
CA GLN A 250 23.31 10.29 -15.66
C GLN A 250 22.40 11.36 -15.01
N HIS A 251 21.13 11.45 -15.42
CA HIS A 251 20.20 12.44 -14.91
C HIS A 251 19.68 12.08 -13.51
N ALA A 252 19.50 13.07 -12.63
CA ALA A 252 19.06 12.83 -11.24
C ALA A 252 17.60 12.35 -11.13
N ASN A 253 16.73 12.81 -12.03
CA ASN A 253 15.34 12.35 -12.08
C ASN A 253 15.25 10.95 -12.72
N CYS A 254 14.73 9.99 -11.95
CA CYS A 254 14.64 8.58 -12.31
C CYS A 254 13.75 8.29 -13.53
N ALA A 255 12.72 9.11 -13.78
CA ALA A 255 11.87 8.97 -14.97
C ALA A 255 12.67 9.24 -16.25
N VAL A 256 13.52 10.27 -16.27
CA VAL A 256 14.41 10.57 -17.41
C VAL A 256 15.37 9.41 -17.68
N VAL A 257 15.90 8.78 -16.63
CA VAL A 257 16.79 7.61 -16.75
C VAL A 257 16.06 6.41 -17.35
N LEU A 258 14.85 6.10 -16.87
CA LEU A 258 14.05 4.98 -17.40
C LEU A 258 13.61 5.24 -18.85
N SER A 259 13.17 6.46 -19.20
CA SER A 259 12.83 6.84 -20.59
C SER A 259 14.06 6.82 -21.51
N ALA A 260 15.25 7.13 -21.01
CA ALA A 260 16.50 6.99 -21.76
C ALA A 260 16.87 5.52 -21.98
N VAL A 261 16.74 4.66 -20.94
CA VAL A 261 16.97 3.21 -21.06
C VAL A 261 15.97 2.57 -22.04
N LYS A 262 14.69 2.93 -21.97
CA LYS A 262 13.64 2.54 -22.95
C LYS A 262 14.07 2.84 -24.38
N MET A 263 14.41 4.11 -24.65
CA MET A 263 14.80 4.55 -25.99
C MET A 263 16.06 3.83 -26.48
N ILE A 264 17.06 3.64 -25.62
CA ILE A 264 18.29 2.92 -25.98
C ILE A 264 18.00 1.44 -26.27
N LEU A 265 17.17 0.77 -25.47
CA LEU A 265 16.82 -0.64 -25.68
C LEU A 265 16.07 -0.89 -26.99
N LEU A 266 15.14 0.00 -27.36
CA LEU A 266 14.39 -0.09 -28.62
C LEU A 266 15.30 0.10 -29.83
N GLN A 267 16.16 1.14 -29.84
CA GLN A 267 17.07 1.37 -30.97
C GLN A 267 18.20 0.31 -31.03
N MET A 268 18.57 -0.31 -29.89
CA MET A 268 19.53 -1.43 -29.83
C MET A 268 19.08 -2.72 -30.55
N GLU A 269 17.82 -2.82 -31.00
CA GLU A 269 17.38 -3.95 -31.84
C GLU A 269 17.80 -3.79 -33.31
N LEU A 270 18.08 -2.56 -33.75
CA LEU A 270 18.55 -2.24 -35.11
C LEU A 270 20.09 -2.25 -35.22
N ILE A 271 20.80 -2.18 -34.10
CA ILE A 271 22.27 -2.11 -34.07
C ILE A 271 22.89 -3.50 -34.28
N THR A 272 23.50 -3.71 -35.45
CA THR A 272 24.13 -4.99 -35.82
C THR A 272 25.47 -5.25 -35.13
N SER A 273 26.14 -4.19 -34.62
CA SER A 273 27.46 -4.31 -33.99
C SER A 273 27.38 -4.86 -32.56
N THR A 274 27.77 -6.12 -32.38
CA THR A 274 27.78 -6.80 -31.06
C THR A 274 28.66 -6.10 -30.04
N ASP A 275 29.70 -5.39 -30.48
CA ASP A 275 30.62 -4.67 -29.58
C ASP A 275 30.04 -3.33 -29.11
N VAL A 276 29.29 -2.64 -29.99
CA VAL A 276 28.50 -1.46 -29.61
C VAL A 276 27.42 -1.88 -28.62
N VAL A 277 26.63 -2.91 -28.93
CA VAL A 277 25.60 -3.48 -28.03
C VAL A 277 26.18 -3.83 -26.67
N ARG A 278 27.34 -4.51 -26.61
CA ARG A 278 28.01 -4.87 -25.34
C ARG A 278 28.47 -3.64 -24.56
N ASN A 279 28.95 -2.59 -25.23
CA ASN A 279 29.35 -1.34 -24.60
C ASN A 279 28.16 -0.52 -24.11
N LEU A 280 27.00 -0.59 -24.78
CA LEU A 280 25.76 0.04 -24.32
C LEU A 280 25.21 -0.65 -23.06
N CYS A 281 25.20 -1.99 -23.01
CA CYS A 281 24.86 -2.71 -21.77
C CYS A 281 25.76 -2.28 -20.60
N LYS A 282 27.07 -2.14 -20.80
CA LYS A 282 28.01 -1.64 -19.78
C LYS A 282 27.72 -0.19 -19.35
N LYS A 283 27.26 0.68 -20.25
CA LYS A 283 26.85 2.06 -19.91
C LYS A 283 25.51 2.10 -19.13
N MET A 284 24.61 1.16 -19.38
CA MET A 284 23.30 1.08 -18.72
C MET A 284 23.32 0.38 -17.34
N ALA A 285 24.30 -0.47 -17.04
CA ALA A 285 24.35 -1.16 -15.74
C ALA A 285 24.51 -0.20 -14.53
N PRO A 286 25.46 0.77 -14.51
CA PRO A 286 25.59 1.71 -13.39
C PRO A 286 24.33 2.55 -13.09
N PRO A 287 23.63 3.17 -14.05
CA PRO A 287 22.43 3.96 -13.73
C PRO A 287 21.27 3.08 -13.25
N LEU A 288 21.10 1.87 -13.78
CA LEU A 288 20.12 0.90 -13.25
C LEU A 288 20.45 0.52 -11.80
N VAL A 289 21.73 0.40 -11.44
CA VAL A 289 22.17 0.20 -10.05
C VAL A 289 21.91 1.42 -9.15
N THR A 290 22.08 2.65 -9.65
CA THR A 290 21.81 3.85 -8.83
C THR A 290 20.31 4.04 -8.53
N LEU A 291 19.41 3.61 -9.43
CA LEU A 291 17.96 3.60 -9.15
C LEU A 291 17.60 2.74 -7.93
N LEU A 292 18.37 1.67 -7.67
CA LEU A 292 18.21 0.78 -6.51
C LEU A 292 18.75 1.37 -5.18
N SER A 293 19.20 2.62 -5.21
CA SER A 293 19.62 3.40 -4.03
C SER A 293 18.67 4.58 -3.71
N ALA A 294 17.56 4.71 -4.45
CA ALA A 294 16.53 5.72 -4.24
C ALA A 294 15.53 5.33 -3.12
N GLU A 295 14.42 6.06 -2.99
CA GLU A 295 13.33 5.76 -2.06
C GLU A 295 12.62 4.43 -2.43
N PRO A 296 12.04 3.67 -1.48
CA PRO A 296 11.59 2.29 -1.72
C PRO A 296 10.56 2.10 -2.84
N GLU A 297 9.70 3.10 -3.07
CA GLU A 297 8.75 3.16 -4.18
C GLU A 297 9.45 3.30 -5.54
N ILE A 298 10.51 4.11 -5.61
CA ILE A 298 11.36 4.26 -6.80
C ILE A 298 12.18 2.98 -7.01
N GLN A 299 12.72 2.39 -5.94
CA GLN A 299 13.40 1.08 -6.02
C GLN A 299 12.45 0.00 -6.57
N TYR A 300 11.19 -0.05 -6.11
CA TYR A 300 10.22 -1.02 -6.61
C TYR A 300 9.92 -0.81 -8.10
N VAL A 301 9.63 0.43 -8.54
CA VAL A 301 9.44 0.74 -9.97
C VAL A 301 10.67 0.37 -10.79
N ALA A 302 11.87 0.64 -10.29
CA ALA A 302 13.12 0.27 -10.93
C ALA A 302 13.30 -1.25 -11.03
N LEU A 303 13.08 -2.00 -9.95
CA LEU A 303 13.14 -3.47 -9.92
C LEU A 303 12.14 -4.08 -10.91
N ARG A 304 10.88 -3.62 -10.93
CA ARG A 304 9.85 -4.13 -11.84
C ARG A 304 10.22 -3.92 -13.32
N ASN A 305 10.87 -2.81 -13.66
CA ASN A 305 11.40 -2.57 -15.01
C ASN A 305 12.69 -3.38 -15.27
N ILE A 306 13.62 -3.49 -14.31
CA ILE A 306 14.83 -4.32 -14.41
C ILE A 306 14.48 -5.80 -14.63
N ASN A 307 13.42 -6.31 -14.01
CA ASN A 307 12.90 -7.67 -14.19
C ASN A 307 12.53 -7.95 -15.67
N LEU A 308 12.02 -6.97 -16.41
CA LEU A 308 11.79 -7.06 -17.87
C LEU A 308 13.11 -6.98 -18.66
N ILE A 309 13.96 -6.01 -18.34
CA ILE A 309 15.24 -5.78 -19.05
C ILE A 309 16.17 -7.00 -18.92
N VAL A 310 16.21 -7.65 -17.76
CA VAL A 310 16.99 -8.86 -17.50
C VAL A 310 16.43 -10.08 -18.25
N GLN A 311 15.13 -10.17 -18.51
CA GLN A 311 14.57 -11.24 -19.34
C GLN A 311 15.04 -11.14 -20.80
N LYS A 312 14.98 -9.94 -21.40
CA LYS A 312 15.42 -9.71 -22.79
C LYS A 312 16.95 -9.68 -22.94
N ARG A 313 17.68 -9.20 -21.92
CA ARG A 313 19.15 -9.02 -21.96
C ARG A 313 19.84 -9.49 -20.65
N PRO A 314 19.86 -10.82 -20.34
CA PRO A 314 20.36 -11.33 -19.06
C PRO A 314 21.80 -10.91 -18.68
N THR A 315 22.65 -10.64 -19.67
CA THR A 315 24.06 -10.25 -19.47
C THR A 315 24.25 -8.84 -18.92
N ILE A 316 23.22 -7.98 -18.90
CA ILE A 316 23.37 -6.55 -18.56
C ILE A 316 23.84 -6.31 -17.12
N LEU A 317 23.34 -7.11 -16.15
CA LEU A 317 23.58 -6.94 -14.72
C LEU A 317 24.27 -8.17 -14.08
N ALA A 318 24.78 -9.09 -14.90
CA ALA A 318 25.38 -10.36 -14.46
C ALA A 318 26.61 -10.22 -13.52
N HIS A 319 27.24 -9.04 -13.47
CA HIS A 319 28.33 -8.73 -12.54
C HIS A 319 27.86 -8.03 -11.24
N GLU A 320 26.67 -7.44 -11.24
CA GLU A 320 26.16 -6.54 -10.17
C GLU A 320 25.21 -7.25 -9.19
N ILE A 321 25.24 -8.59 -9.14
CA ILE A 321 24.25 -9.40 -8.39
C ILE A 321 24.13 -9.01 -6.89
N LYS A 322 25.21 -8.50 -6.29
CA LYS A 322 25.24 -8.04 -4.89
C LYS A 322 24.35 -6.82 -4.62
N VAL A 323 24.01 -6.03 -5.63
CA VAL A 323 23.07 -4.89 -5.49
C VAL A 323 21.64 -5.37 -5.21
N PHE A 324 21.31 -6.57 -5.68
CA PHE A 324 20.02 -7.22 -5.48
C PHE A 324 19.91 -7.97 -4.14
N PHE A 325 20.97 -8.01 -3.33
CA PHE A 325 20.87 -8.57 -1.98
C PHE A 325 19.93 -7.69 -1.14
N CYS A 326 19.02 -8.34 -0.41
CA CYS A 326 18.01 -7.72 0.43
C CYS A 326 18.66 -7.15 1.69
N LYS A 327 18.47 -5.84 1.93
CA LYS A 327 18.85 -5.20 3.17
C LYS A 327 17.79 -5.50 4.23
N TYR A 328 18.19 -5.54 5.49
CA TYR A 328 17.27 -5.75 6.62
C TYR A 328 16.11 -4.73 6.66
N ASN A 329 16.36 -3.50 6.18
CA ASN A 329 15.38 -2.42 6.10
C ASN A 329 14.65 -2.28 4.75
N ASP A 330 14.87 -3.19 3.79
CA ASP A 330 14.11 -3.19 2.53
C ASP A 330 12.68 -3.68 2.79
N PRO A 331 11.63 -2.99 2.34
CA PRO A 331 10.25 -3.46 2.47
C PRO A 331 10.00 -4.80 1.77
N ILE A 332 9.03 -5.57 2.26
CA ILE A 332 8.71 -6.91 1.77
C ILE A 332 8.55 -6.99 0.23
N TYR A 333 7.87 -6.02 -0.39
CA TYR A 333 7.69 -5.96 -1.85
C TYR A 333 8.98 -5.67 -2.62
N VAL A 334 9.94 -4.96 -2.02
CA VAL A 334 11.29 -4.75 -2.58
C VAL A 334 12.10 -6.04 -2.48
N LYS A 335 12.05 -6.74 -1.32
CA LYS A 335 12.72 -8.03 -1.12
C LYS A 335 12.23 -9.10 -2.11
N MET A 336 10.93 -9.17 -2.36
CA MET A 336 10.33 -10.13 -3.29
C MET A 336 10.81 -9.95 -4.75
N GLU A 337 10.87 -8.72 -5.27
CA GLU A 337 11.38 -8.48 -6.62
C GLU A 337 12.90 -8.66 -6.72
N LYS A 338 13.65 -8.28 -5.67
CA LYS A 338 15.08 -8.57 -5.54
C LYS A 338 15.36 -10.07 -5.65
N LEU A 339 14.60 -10.89 -4.92
CA LEU A 339 14.70 -12.34 -4.94
C LEU A 339 14.46 -12.91 -6.35
N GLU A 340 13.41 -12.47 -7.06
CA GLU A 340 13.15 -12.92 -8.43
C GLU A 340 14.28 -12.55 -9.40
N ILE A 341 14.83 -11.33 -9.28
CA ILE A 341 15.95 -10.89 -10.11
C ILE A 341 17.23 -11.67 -9.76
N MET A 342 17.47 -12.02 -8.50
CA MET A 342 18.58 -12.90 -8.09
C MET A 342 18.47 -14.28 -8.73
N ILE A 343 17.27 -14.90 -8.76
CA ILE A 343 17.05 -16.17 -9.47
C ILE A 343 17.37 -16.01 -10.96
N LYS A 344 16.90 -14.92 -11.60
CA LYS A 344 17.15 -14.66 -13.03
C LYS A 344 18.63 -14.43 -13.34
N LEU A 345 19.38 -13.74 -12.47
CA LEU A 345 20.83 -13.49 -12.58
C LEU A 345 21.73 -14.64 -12.04
N ALA A 346 21.16 -15.68 -11.45
CA ALA A 346 21.91 -16.84 -10.94
C ALA A 346 22.60 -17.63 -12.08
N SER A 347 23.85 -18.02 -11.85
CA SER A 347 24.73 -18.74 -12.78
C SER A 347 25.78 -19.55 -12.02
N ASP A 348 26.44 -20.51 -12.70
CA ASP A 348 27.53 -21.33 -12.12
C ASP A 348 28.66 -20.52 -11.42
N ARG A 349 28.82 -19.23 -11.75
CA ARG A 349 29.89 -18.36 -11.23
C ARG A 349 29.52 -17.63 -9.93
N ASN A 350 28.24 -17.48 -9.64
CA ASN A 350 27.76 -16.68 -8.50
C ASN A 350 26.83 -17.46 -7.55
N ILE A 351 26.43 -18.68 -7.92
CA ILE A 351 25.44 -19.48 -7.21
C ILE A 351 25.81 -19.77 -5.74
N ASP A 352 27.08 -19.96 -5.39
CA ASP A 352 27.49 -20.17 -3.98
C ASP A 352 27.21 -18.95 -3.09
N GLN A 353 27.34 -17.74 -3.64
CA GLN A 353 26.99 -16.50 -2.92
C GLN A 353 25.47 -16.34 -2.83
N VAL A 354 24.73 -16.69 -3.90
CA VAL A 354 23.27 -16.65 -3.93
C VAL A 354 22.64 -17.66 -2.96
N LEU A 355 23.19 -18.88 -2.85
CA LEU A 355 22.67 -19.92 -1.95
C LEU A 355 22.98 -19.63 -0.48
N LEU A 356 24.15 -19.05 -0.18
CA LEU A 356 24.46 -18.59 1.18
C LEU A 356 23.46 -17.51 1.63
N GLU A 357 23.20 -16.54 0.75
CA GLU A 357 22.27 -15.43 0.97
C GLU A 357 20.81 -15.93 1.07
N PHE A 358 20.36 -16.81 0.18
CA PHE A 358 19.02 -17.42 0.24
C PHE A 358 18.83 -18.29 1.50
N LYS A 359 19.89 -18.94 1.99
CA LYS A 359 19.85 -19.68 3.27
C LYS A 359 19.65 -18.75 4.46
N GLU A 360 20.26 -17.58 4.47
CA GLU A 360 20.03 -16.55 5.49
C GLU A 360 18.58 -16.02 5.41
N TYR A 361 18.07 -15.74 4.21
CA TYR A 361 16.68 -15.32 3.99
C TYR A 361 15.66 -16.39 4.43
N ALA A 362 15.99 -17.67 4.27
CA ALA A 362 15.17 -18.79 4.77
C ALA A 362 15.17 -18.92 6.32
N THR A 363 15.87 -18.04 7.02
CA THR A 363 15.87 -17.90 8.49
C THR A 363 15.40 -16.52 8.98
N GLU A 364 14.83 -15.68 8.11
CA GLU A 364 14.13 -14.46 8.51
C GLU A 364 12.81 -14.73 9.27
N VAL A 365 12.18 -13.68 9.79
CA VAL A 365 10.95 -13.75 10.60
C VAL A 365 9.66 -13.69 9.74
N ASP A 366 9.74 -13.15 8.52
CA ASP A 366 8.57 -12.97 7.66
C ASP A 366 8.31 -14.25 6.84
N VAL A 367 7.27 -15.00 7.22
CA VAL A 367 6.97 -16.36 6.72
C VAL A 367 6.81 -16.39 5.20
N ASP A 368 6.18 -15.38 4.61
CA ASP A 368 5.99 -15.29 3.16
C ASP A 368 7.34 -15.13 2.44
N PHE A 369 8.24 -14.29 2.96
CA PHE A 369 9.58 -14.13 2.40
C PHE A 369 10.43 -15.40 2.55
N VAL A 370 10.40 -16.04 3.73
CA VAL A 370 11.10 -17.30 3.98
C VAL A 370 10.67 -18.38 3.00
N ARG A 371 9.37 -18.57 2.79
CA ARG A 371 8.83 -19.54 1.82
C ARG A 371 9.30 -19.24 0.40
N LYS A 372 9.26 -17.97 -0.03
CA LYS A 372 9.76 -17.60 -1.35
C LYS A 372 11.27 -17.82 -1.48
N ALA A 373 12.06 -17.61 -0.43
CA ALA A 373 13.49 -17.93 -0.43
C ALA A 373 13.75 -19.45 -0.55
N VAL A 374 12.99 -20.29 0.15
CA VAL A 374 13.04 -21.76 0.01
C VAL A 374 12.67 -22.20 -1.41
N ARG A 375 11.57 -21.65 -1.98
CA ARG A 375 11.18 -21.89 -3.39
C ARG A 375 12.24 -21.37 -4.38
N ALA A 376 12.96 -20.30 -4.05
CA ALA A 376 14.06 -19.76 -4.85
C ALA A 376 15.29 -20.70 -4.89
N ILE A 377 15.66 -21.32 -3.76
CA ILE A 377 16.69 -22.38 -3.72
C ILE A 377 16.28 -23.55 -4.63
N GLY A 378 15.00 -23.93 -4.60
CA GLY A 378 14.41 -24.94 -5.49
C GLY A 378 14.53 -24.60 -6.97
N ARG A 379 14.15 -23.38 -7.36
CA ARG A 379 14.24 -22.91 -8.75
C ARG A 379 15.70 -22.84 -9.22
N CYS A 380 16.62 -22.42 -8.37
CA CYS A 380 18.06 -22.51 -8.66
C CYS A 380 18.53 -23.95 -8.93
N ALA A 381 18.03 -24.96 -8.21
CA ALA A 381 18.34 -26.38 -8.47
C ALA A 381 17.79 -26.87 -9.82
N ILE A 382 16.57 -26.45 -10.18
CA ILE A 382 15.90 -26.82 -11.44
C ILE A 382 16.60 -26.14 -12.64
N LYS A 383 17.01 -24.88 -12.49
CA LYS A 383 17.68 -24.07 -13.51
C LYS A 383 19.16 -24.43 -13.71
N LEU A 384 19.88 -24.76 -12.64
CA LEU A 384 21.33 -25.02 -12.65
C LEU A 384 21.62 -26.43 -12.13
N GLU A 385 21.78 -27.39 -13.02
CA GLU A 385 22.11 -28.80 -12.71
C GLU A 385 23.31 -28.93 -11.77
N ARG A 386 24.39 -28.19 -12.04
CA ARG A 386 25.61 -28.14 -11.21
C ARG A 386 25.40 -27.54 -9.82
N ALA A 387 24.25 -26.93 -9.56
CA ALA A 387 23.88 -26.39 -8.25
C ALA A 387 22.94 -27.34 -7.48
N ALA A 388 22.27 -28.29 -8.13
CA ALA A 388 21.20 -29.08 -7.53
C ALA A 388 21.61 -29.77 -6.22
N GLU A 389 22.75 -30.48 -6.21
CA GLU A 389 23.30 -31.13 -5.02
C GLU A 389 23.58 -30.15 -3.86
N ARG A 390 24.06 -28.94 -4.17
CA ARG A 390 24.29 -27.86 -3.18
C ARG A 390 22.98 -27.29 -2.65
N CYS A 391 22.00 -27.03 -3.52
CA CYS A 391 20.66 -26.60 -3.14
C CYS A 391 19.98 -27.63 -2.22
N ILE A 392 20.04 -28.91 -2.57
CA ILE A 392 19.49 -30.02 -1.78
C ILE A 392 20.17 -30.11 -0.42
N SER A 393 21.50 -29.94 -0.36
CA SER A 393 22.24 -29.91 0.90
C SER A 393 21.76 -28.78 1.82
N VAL A 394 21.51 -27.58 1.28
CA VAL A 394 20.94 -26.45 2.03
C VAL A 394 19.49 -26.75 2.47
N LEU A 395 18.66 -27.34 1.62
CA LEU A 395 17.28 -27.72 1.98
C LEU A 395 17.24 -28.77 3.10
N LEU A 396 18.15 -29.76 3.09
CA LEU A 396 18.34 -30.71 4.19
C LEU A 396 18.76 -30.03 5.50
N GLU A 397 19.64 -29.03 5.44
CA GLU A 397 20.03 -28.26 6.61
C GLU A 397 18.85 -27.45 7.18
N LEU A 398 18.05 -26.82 6.31
CA LEU A 398 16.85 -26.07 6.69
C LEU A 398 15.78 -26.98 7.33
N ILE A 399 15.55 -28.18 6.77
CA ILE A 399 14.64 -29.18 7.36
C ILE A 399 15.08 -29.57 8.78
N LYS A 400 16.40 -29.72 9.00
CA LYS A 400 16.97 -30.05 10.32
C LYS A 400 16.80 -28.96 11.39
N ILE A 401 16.43 -27.73 11.01
CA ILE A 401 16.05 -26.66 11.96
C ILE A 401 14.66 -26.93 12.57
N LYS A 402 13.85 -27.80 11.95
CA LYS A 402 12.49 -28.21 12.39
C LYS A 402 11.51 -27.03 12.57
N VAL A 403 11.52 -26.09 11.63
CA VAL A 403 10.51 -25.02 11.52
C VAL A 403 9.45 -25.46 10.51
N ASN A 404 8.23 -25.76 10.97
CA ASN A 404 7.19 -26.45 10.18
C ASN A 404 6.99 -25.86 8.76
N TYR A 405 6.75 -24.54 8.63
CA TYR A 405 6.52 -23.91 7.33
C TYR A 405 7.75 -23.91 6.40
N VAL A 406 8.97 -24.03 6.94
CA VAL A 406 10.21 -24.20 6.17
C VAL A 406 10.32 -25.64 5.67
N VAL A 407 10.03 -26.62 6.54
CA VAL A 407 10.03 -28.06 6.22
C VAL A 407 9.01 -28.35 5.12
N GLN A 408 7.79 -27.82 5.25
CA GLN A 408 6.70 -27.97 4.28
C GLN A 408 7.06 -27.41 2.90
N GLU A 409 7.50 -26.14 2.83
CA GLU A 409 7.93 -25.53 1.57
C GLU A 409 9.13 -26.26 0.94
N ALA A 410 10.07 -26.75 1.77
CA ALA A 410 11.20 -27.54 1.31
C ALA A 410 10.77 -28.90 0.73
N ILE A 411 9.76 -29.58 1.29
CA ILE A 411 9.19 -30.82 0.74
C ILE A 411 8.51 -30.56 -0.61
N ILE A 412 7.74 -29.48 -0.72
CA ILE A 412 7.13 -29.05 -1.98
C ILE A 412 8.21 -28.82 -3.05
N VAL A 413 9.30 -28.15 -2.68
CA VAL A 413 10.47 -27.93 -3.54
C VAL A 413 11.16 -29.23 -3.94
N ILE A 414 11.44 -30.13 -2.98
CA ILE A 414 12.18 -31.37 -3.23
C ILE A 414 11.38 -32.30 -4.15
N LYS A 415 10.04 -32.34 -4.03
CA LYS A 415 9.15 -32.99 -5.00
C LYS A 415 9.41 -32.51 -6.44
N ASP A 416 9.53 -31.20 -6.65
CA ASP A 416 9.82 -30.65 -7.99
C ASP A 416 11.28 -30.90 -8.43
N ILE A 417 12.24 -30.87 -7.52
CA ILE A 417 13.63 -31.30 -7.81
C ILE A 417 13.68 -32.78 -8.22
N PHE A 418 12.93 -33.66 -7.58
CA PHE A 418 12.83 -35.09 -7.95
C PHE A 418 12.14 -35.29 -9.32
N ARG A 419 11.22 -34.39 -9.71
CA ARG A 419 10.64 -34.35 -11.07
C ARG A 419 11.61 -33.80 -12.13
N ARG A 420 12.71 -33.15 -11.73
CA ARG A 420 13.79 -32.71 -12.60
C ARG A 420 14.94 -33.74 -12.70
N TYR A 421 15.28 -34.38 -11.58
CA TYR A 421 16.38 -35.34 -11.44
C TYR A 421 15.89 -36.63 -10.76
N PRO A 422 15.08 -37.46 -11.44
CA PRO A 422 14.53 -38.68 -10.86
C PRO A 422 15.64 -39.66 -10.46
N ASN A 423 15.39 -40.44 -9.40
CA ASN A 423 16.27 -41.50 -8.88
C ASN A 423 17.70 -41.07 -8.49
N THR A 424 18.01 -39.77 -8.50
CA THR A 424 19.36 -39.24 -8.24
C THR A 424 19.62 -38.99 -6.75
N TYR A 425 18.57 -38.69 -5.98
CA TYR A 425 18.64 -38.15 -4.63
C TYR A 425 17.79 -38.95 -3.62
N GLU A 426 17.62 -40.26 -3.86
CA GLU A 426 16.75 -41.16 -3.07
C GLU A 426 17.09 -41.20 -1.56
N SER A 427 18.35 -40.99 -1.19
CA SER A 427 18.84 -41.05 0.21
C SER A 427 18.21 -40.00 1.14
N ILE A 428 17.60 -38.95 0.60
CA ILE A 428 16.89 -37.91 1.36
C ILE A 428 15.52 -38.38 1.85
N ILE A 429 14.90 -39.36 1.19
CA ILE A 429 13.49 -39.75 1.41
C ILE A 429 13.23 -40.15 2.87
N ALA A 430 14.15 -40.88 3.51
CA ALA A 430 14.02 -41.25 4.93
C ALA A 430 13.87 -40.03 5.86
N THR A 431 14.71 -39.00 5.68
CA THR A 431 14.65 -37.76 6.47
C THR A 431 13.39 -36.92 6.17
N LEU A 432 12.79 -37.07 4.98
CA LEU A 432 11.47 -36.49 4.69
C LEU A 432 10.37 -37.24 5.46
N CYS A 433 10.39 -38.59 5.45
CA CYS A 433 9.44 -39.41 6.20
C CYS A 433 9.52 -39.16 7.72
N GLU A 434 10.71 -38.95 8.28
CA GLU A 434 10.92 -38.50 9.68
C GLU A 434 10.23 -37.16 10.04
N SER A 435 9.73 -36.42 9.06
CA SER A 435 9.12 -35.10 9.23
C SER A 435 7.60 -35.07 8.96
N LEU A 436 6.97 -36.22 8.72
CA LEU A 436 5.54 -36.36 8.37
C LEU A 436 4.60 -35.66 9.37
N ASP A 437 4.84 -35.83 10.68
CA ASP A 437 4.03 -35.27 11.77
C ASP A 437 3.94 -33.73 11.77
N THR A 438 4.77 -33.04 10.96
CA THR A 438 4.82 -31.58 10.86
C THR A 438 4.03 -31.00 9.68
N LEU A 439 3.28 -31.83 8.94
CA LEU A 439 2.56 -31.44 7.72
C LEU A 439 1.08 -31.09 7.99
N ASP A 440 0.78 -29.81 8.18
CA ASP A 440 -0.60 -29.30 8.14
C ASP A 440 -1.02 -28.83 6.73
N GLU A 441 -0.12 -28.24 5.94
CA GLU A 441 -0.48 -27.66 4.63
C GLU A 441 -0.84 -28.65 3.50
N PRO A 442 -1.91 -28.39 2.72
CA PRO A 442 -2.34 -29.26 1.61
C PRO A 442 -1.31 -29.45 0.48
N GLU A 443 -0.60 -28.40 0.04
CA GLU A 443 0.42 -28.53 -1.03
C GLU A 443 1.60 -29.38 -0.52
N ALA A 444 1.95 -29.28 0.77
CA ALA A 444 3.03 -30.04 1.39
C ALA A 444 2.66 -31.51 1.63
N LYS A 445 1.47 -31.78 2.19
CA LYS A 445 0.90 -33.14 2.29
C LYS A 445 0.86 -33.81 0.92
N ALA A 446 0.23 -33.17 -0.08
CA ALA A 446 0.14 -33.72 -1.44
C ALA A 446 1.53 -33.93 -2.06
N SER A 447 2.51 -33.04 -1.81
CA SER A 447 3.88 -33.21 -2.28
C SER A 447 4.57 -34.42 -1.64
N MET A 448 4.38 -34.67 -0.35
CA MET A 448 4.90 -35.86 0.34
C MET A 448 4.23 -37.14 -0.15
N ILE A 449 2.91 -37.14 -0.26
CA ILE A 449 2.11 -38.29 -0.75
C ILE A 449 2.50 -38.63 -2.20
N TRP A 450 2.86 -37.63 -3.02
CA TRP A 450 3.48 -37.86 -4.32
C TRP A 450 4.84 -38.58 -4.19
N ILE A 451 5.75 -38.12 -3.30
CA ILE A 451 7.06 -38.78 -3.09
C ILE A 451 6.85 -40.25 -2.67
N ILE A 452 5.94 -40.53 -1.73
CA ILE A 452 5.70 -41.90 -1.26
C ILE A 452 5.15 -42.78 -2.39
N GLY A 453 4.17 -42.31 -3.16
CA GLY A 453 3.63 -43.06 -4.31
C GLY A 453 4.61 -43.21 -5.48
N GLU A 454 5.55 -42.27 -5.65
CA GLU A 454 6.58 -42.34 -6.70
C GLU A 454 7.71 -43.30 -6.32
N TYR A 455 8.15 -43.30 -5.06
CA TYR A 455 9.26 -44.11 -4.55
C TYR A 455 8.82 -45.32 -3.69
N ALA A 456 7.57 -45.78 -3.84
CA ALA A 456 6.99 -46.90 -3.09
C ALA A 456 7.76 -48.24 -3.17
N GLU A 457 8.60 -48.45 -4.19
CA GLU A 457 9.50 -49.61 -4.32
C GLU A 457 10.76 -49.49 -3.46
N ARG A 458 11.12 -48.29 -3.00
CA ARG A 458 12.30 -47.97 -2.19
C ARG A 458 11.97 -47.73 -0.72
N ILE A 459 10.76 -47.25 -0.45
CA ILE A 459 10.24 -47.04 0.90
C ILE A 459 9.62 -48.36 1.34
N ASP A 460 10.19 -49.02 2.35
CA ASP A 460 9.70 -50.34 2.79
C ASP A 460 8.27 -50.25 3.32
N ASN A 461 8.02 -49.37 4.30
CA ASN A 461 6.74 -49.13 4.96
C ASN A 461 5.83 -48.10 4.23
N ALA A 462 5.86 -48.08 2.89
CA ALA A 462 5.07 -47.14 2.09
C ALA A 462 3.55 -47.32 2.22
N ASP A 463 3.12 -48.51 2.66
CA ASP A 463 1.76 -48.85 3.05
C ASP A 463 1.37 -48.19 4.37
N GLU A 464 2.10 -48.44 5.47
CA GLU A 464 1.86 -47.83 6.78
C GLU A 464 1.77 -46.29 6.70
N LEU A 465 2.68 -45.67 5.94
CA LEU A 465 2.74 -44.22 5.78
C LEU A 465 1.61 -43.63 4.93
N LEU A 466 1.02 -44.39 4.00
CA LEU A 466 -0.14 -43.94 3.23
C LEU A 466 -1.46 -44.28 3.93
N GLU A 467 -1.51 -45.33 4.76
CA GLU A 467 -2.69 -45.71 5.53
C GLU A 467 -3.07 -44.61 6.54
N SER A 468 -2.09 -44.00 7.22
CA SER A 468 -2.33 -42.88 8.15
C SER A 468 -2.99 -41.66 7.51
N PHE A 469 -2.75 -41.41 6.22
CA PHE A 469 -3.44 -40.36 5.44
C PHE A 469 -4.79 -40.81 4.85
N LEU A 470 -5.06 -42.12 4.79
CA LEU A 470 -6.35 -42.64 4.38
C LEU A 470 -7.39 -42.61 5.52
N GLU A 471 -6.94 -42.71 6.78
CA GLU A 471 -7.82 -42.53 7.95
C GLU A 471 -8.54 -41.17 7.95
N THR A 472 -7.85 -40.09 7.56
CA THR A 472 -8.41 -38.73 7.49
C THR A 472 -8.96 -38.35 6.10
N PHE A 473 -9.02 -39.29 5.14
CA PHE A 473 -9.34 -38.98 3.73
C PHE A 473 -10.59 -38.10 3.50
N PRO A 474 -11.74 -38.28 4.20
CA PRO A 474 -12.91 -37.42 4.02
C PRO A 474 -12.73 -35.99 4.54
N GLU A 475 -11.79 -35.76 5.46
CA GLU A 475 -11.49 -34.45 6.05
C GLU A 475 -10.41 -33.68 5.27
N GLU A 476 -9.55 -34.37 4.51
CA GLU A 476 -8.52 -33.78 3.67
C GLU A 476 -9.11 -33.05 2.44
N PRO A 477 -8.51 -31.95 1.97
CA PRO A 477 -9.03 -31.21 0.81
C PRO A 477 -8.80 -31.95 -0.52
N PRO A 478 -9.56 -31.64 -1.59
CA PRO A 478 -9.54 -32.40 -2.85
C PRO A 478 -8.18 -32.59 -3.51
N GLN A 479 -7.25 -31.63 -3.37
CA GLN A 479 -5.88 -31.76 -3.87
C GLN A 479 -5.11 -32.92 -3.20
N VAL A 480 -5.32 -33.13 -1.90
CA VAL A 480 -4.72 -34.22 -1.12
C VAL A 480 -5.43 -35.53 -1.46
N GLN A 481 -6.77 -35.54 -1.50
CA GLN A 481 -7.58 -36.71 -1.88
C GLN A 481 -7.22 -37.26 -3.28
N LEU A 482 -7.12 -36.40 -4.30
CA LEU A 482 -6.70 -36.77 -5.66
C LEU A 482 -5.29 -37.38 -5.69
N GLN A 483 -4.39 -36.88 -4.85
CA GLN A 483 -3.01 -37.34 -4.76
C GLN A 483 -2.86 -38.61 -3.93
N LEU A 484 -3.69 -38.82 -2.90
CA LEU A 484 -3.81 -40.09 -2.16
C LEU A 484 -4.32 -41.19 -3.07
N LEU A 485 -5.47 -40.99 -3.73
CA LEU A 485 -6.02 -41.91 -4.71
C LEU A 485 -4.97 -42.32 -5.77
N THR A 486 -4.22 -41.34 -6.30
CA THR A 486 -3.14 -41.61 -7.27
C THR A 486 -1.95 -42.35 -6.65
N ALA A 487 -1.57 -42.06 -5.40
CA ALA A 487 -0.46 -42.71 -4.71
C ALA A 487 -0.77 -44.15 -4.30
N THR A 488 -1.98 -44.44 -3.80
CA THR A 488 -2.44 -45.78 -3.45
C THR A 488 -2.54 -46.68 -4.69
N VAL A 489 -3.02 -46.15 -5.82
CA VAL A 489 -3.02 -46.87 -7.11
C VAL A 489 -1.59 -47.19 -7.58
N LYS A 490 -0.64 -46.26 -7.42
CA LYS A 490 0.78 -46.51 -7.69
C LYS A 490 1.40 -47.55 -6.76
N LEU A 491 1.09 -47.49 -5.46
CA LEU A 491 1.57 -48.45 -4.47
C LEU A 491 1.17 -49.87 -4.86
N PHE A 492 -0.10 -50.11 -5.19
CA PHE A 492 -0.60 -51.41 -5.63
C PHE A 492 0.05 -51.91 -6.94
N LEU A 493 0.20 -51.05 -7.95
CA LEU A 493 0.82 -51.40 -9.24
C LEU A 493 2.32 -51.73 -9.13
N LYS A 494 2.97 -51.33 -8.03
CA LYS A 494 4.39 -51.58 -7.71
C LYS A 494 4.57 -52.73 -6.70
N LYS A 495 3.73 -52.77 -5.67
CA LYS A 495 3.65 -53.75 -4.58
C LYS A 495 2.22 -54.32 -4.50
N PRO A 496 1.86 -55.35 -5.31
CA PRO A 496 0.55 -55.98 -5.29
C PRO A 496 0.42 -56.98 -4.11
N THR A 497 0.48 -56.47 -2.89
CA THR A 497 0.28 -57.22 -1.63
C THR A 497 -1.10 -56.95 -1.03
N GLU A 498 -1.52 -57.75 -0.04
CA GLU A 498 -2.89 -57.69 0.52
C GLU A 498 -3.23 -56.33 1.16
N GLY A 499 -2.25 -55.64 1.78
CA GLY A 499 -2.44 -54.31 2.36
C GLY A 499 -2.83 -53.26 1.30
N PRO A 500 -1.97 -52.97 0.31
CA PRO A 500 -2.30 -52.10 -0.83
C PRO A 500 -3.60 -52.46 -1.56
N GLN A 501 -3.95 -53.76 -1.63
CA GLN A 501 -5.21 -54.21 -2.20
C GLN A 501 -6.44 -53.82 -1.35
N GLN A 502 -6.32 -53.83 -0.03
CA GLN A 502 -7.35 -53.31 0.90
C GLN A 502 -7.43 -51.79 0.85
N MET A 503 -6.27 -51.10 0.88
CA MET A 503 -6.18 -49.63 0.76
C MET A 503 -6.85 -49.11 -0.53
N ILE A 504 -6.70 -49.82 -1.66
CA ILE A 504 -7.41 -49.50 -2.91
C ILE A 504 -8.94 -49.58 -2.74
N GLN A 505 -9.45 -50.59 -2.04
CA GLN A 505 -10.90 -50.73 -1.85
C GLN A 505 -11.46 -49.60 -0.97
N VAL A 506 -10.73 -49.23 0.09
CA VAL A 506 -11.08 -48.09 0.97
C VAL A 506 -11.05 -46.78 0.19
N VAL A 507 -9.93 -46.44 -0.46
CA VAL A 507 -9.81 -45.13 -1.14
C VAL A 507 -10.79 -44.99 -2.32
N LEU A 508 -11.07 -46.07 -3.06
CA LEU A 508 -12.07 -46.05 -4.13
C LEU A 508 -13.50 -45.91 -3.58
N ASN A 509 -13.82 -46.56 -2.45
CA ASN A 509 -15.12 -46.40 -1.81
C ASN A 509 -15.32 -44.94 -1.34
N ASN A 510 -14.36 -44.40 -0.59
CA ASN A 510 -14.49 -43.06 -0.01
C ASN A 510 -14.50 -41.97 -1.10
N ALA A 511 -13.68 -42.14 -2.16
CA ALA A 511 -13.68 -41.25 -3.32
C ALA A 511 -14.95 -41.30 -4.18
N THR A 512 -15.71 -42.43 -4.18
CA THR A 512 -16.92 -42.56 -5.01
C THR A 512 -18.23 -42.38 -4.26
N VAL A 513 -18.30 -42.79 -2.99
CA VAL A 513 -19.50 -42.78 -2.15
C VAL A 513 -19.54 -41.58 -1.20
N GLU A 514 -18.42 -41.27 -0.53
CA GLU A 514 -18.39 -40.28 0.55
C GLU A 514 -18.02 -38.87 0.08
N THR A 515 -17.37 -38.74 -1.09
CA THR A 515 -16.89 -37.45 -1.59
C THR A 515 -17.80 -36.87 -2.68
N ASP A 516 -18.23 -35.62 -2.53
CA ASP A 516 -19.09 -34.90 -3.48
C ASP A 516 -18.37 -34.33 -4.72
N ASN A 517 -17.03 -34.32 -4.75
CA ASN A 517 -16.26 -33.78 -5.87
C ASN A 517 -16.38 -34.68 -7.13
N PRO A 518 -16.94 -34.17 -8.26
CA PRO A 518 -17.13 -34.98 -9.46
C PRO A 518 -15.82 -35.45 -10.12
N ASP A 519 -14.76 -34.63 -10.12
CA ASP A 519 -13.47 -34.98 -10.74
C ASP A 519 -12.79 -36.13 -9.97
N LEU A 520 -12.81 -36.07 -8.63
CA LEU A 520 -12.31 -37.18 -7.80
C LEU A 520 -13.12 -38.46 -8.02
N ARG A 521 -14.46 -38.36 -8.06
CA ARG A 521 -15.38 -39.49 -8.26
C ARG A 521 -15.19 -40.16 -9.62
N ASP A 522 -15.14 -39.37 -10.71
CA ASP A 522 -14.91 -39.90 -12.06
C ASP A 522 -13.49 -40.45 -12.21
N ARG A 523 -12.48 -39.81 -11.61
CA ARG A 523 -11.10 -40.33 -11.60
C ARG A 523 -10.97 -41.64 -10.83
N ALA A 524 -11.71 -41.80 -9.73
CA ALA A 524 -11.81 -43.07 -9.02
C ALA A 524 -12.50 -44.14 -9.87
N TYR A 525 -13.58 -43.81 -10.59
CA TYR A 525 -14.19 -44.75 -11.55
C TYR A 525 -13.25 -45.09 -12.72
N ILE A 526 -12.42 -44.16 -13.20
CA ILE A 526 -11.41 -44.43 -14.23
C ILE A 526 -10.36 -45.40 -13.71
N TYR A 527 -9.77 -45.16 -12.53
CA TYR A 527 -8.80 -46.08 -11.93
C TYR A 527 -9.43 -47.45 -11.65
N TRP A 528 -10.64 -47.51 -11.10
CA TRP A 528 -11.35 -48.77 -10.84
C TRP A 528 -11.58 -49.57 -12.12
N ARG A 529 -12.07 -48.94 -13.20
CA ARG A 529 -12.30 -49.60 -14.50
C ARG A 529 -10.98 -50.05 -15.14
N LEU A 530 -9.93 -49.22 -15.07
CA LEU A 530 -8.63 -49.53 -15.63
C LEU A 530 -8.01 -50.75 -14.94
N LEU A 531 -7.95 -50.74 -13.60
CA LEU A 531 -7.42 -51.84 -12.78
C LEU A 531 -8.24 -53.13 -12.88
N SER A 532 -9.56 -53.05 -13.07
CA SER A 532 -10.43 -54.24 -13.23
C SER A 532 -10.52 -54.79 -14.65
N THR A 533 -10.10 -54.00 -15.66
CA THR A 533 -10.06 -54.45 -17.06
C THR A 533 -8.71 -55.05 -17.43
N ASP A 534 -7.61 -54.33 -17.14
CA ASP A 534 -6.24 -54.78 -17.43
C ASP A 534 -5.21 -54.07 -16.52
N PRO A 535 -4.67 -54.75 -15.49
CA PRO A 535 -3.63 -54.22 -14.62
C PRO A 535 -2.30 -53.88 -15.32
N GLU A 536 -1.96 -54.53 -16.44
CA GLU A 536 -0.70 -54.24 -17.15
C GLU A 536 -0.85 -52.97 -18.00
N SER A 537 -1.97 -52.80 -18.72
CA SER A 537 -2.31 -51.50 -19.33
C SER A 537 -2.45 -50.38 -18.28
N ALA A 538 -2.94 -50.71 -17.07
CA ALA A 538 -2.98 -49.76 -15.96
C ALA A 538 -1.57 -49.33 -15.53
N LYS A 539 -0.62 -50.26 -15.50
CA LYS A 539 0.78 -50.03 -15.18
C LYS A 539 1.45 -49.12 -16.22
N ASP A 540 1.32 -49.44 -17.50
CA ASP A 540 1.89 -48.66 -18.61
C ASP A 540 1.37 -47.22 -18.62
N VAL A 541 0.10 -46.98 -18.27
CA VAL A 541 -0.51 -45.63 -18.24
C VAL A 541 -0.17 -44.86 -16.96
N VAL A 542 -0.23 -45.50 -15.77
CA VAL A 542 -0.10 -44.81 -14.48
C VAL A 542 1.36 -44.65 -14.03
N LEU A 543 2.25 -45.56 -14.46
CA LEU A 543 3.69 -45.51 -14.21
C LEU A 543 4.49 -44.93 -15.39
N ALA A 544 3.82 -44.41 -16.41
CA ALA A 544 4.45 -43.71 -17.54
C ALA A 544 5.42 -42.61 -17.07
N GLU A 545 6.59 -42.55 -17.71
CA GLU A 545 7.57 -41.50 -17.47
C GLU A 545 6.98 -40.12 -17.82
N LYS A 546 7.16 -39.14 -16.93
CA LYS A 546 6.52 -37.83 -17.04
C LYS A 546 7.48 -36.81 -17.64
N PRO A 547 6.99 -35.84 -18.45
CA PRO A 547 7.82 -34.76 -18.97
C PRO A 547 8.58 -34.03 -17.85
N VAL A 548 9.88 -33.87 -18.06
CA VAL A 548 10.81 -33.20 -17.14
C VAL A 548 10.47 -31.72 -17.04
N ILE A 549 10.46 -31.17 -15.82
CA ILE A 549 10.10 -29.76 -15.58
C ILE A 549 11.24 -28.77 -15.90
N SER A 550 10.91 -27.49 -16.05
CA SER A 550 11.80 -26.36 -16.32
C SER A 550 11.45 -25.13 -15.46
N ASP A 551 12.37 -24.18 -15.30
CA ASP A 551 12.18 -22.92 -14.54
C ASP A 551 11.53 -21.81 -15.39
N ASP A 552 10.44 -22.15 -16.08
CA ASP A 552 9.75 -21.23 -17.00
C ASP A 552 8.62 -20.45 -16.32
N SER A 553 8.27 -20.78 -15.07
CA SER A 553 7.09 -20.29 -14.33
C SER A 553 6.92 -18.77 -14.27
N ASN A 554 8.02 -18.01 -14.32
CA ASN A 554 8.06 -16.55 -14.23
C ASN A 554 8.74 -15.90 -15.46
N GLN A 555 8.77 -16.59 -16.60
CA GLN A 555 9.14 -16.01 -17.89
C GLN A 555 7.87 -15.46 -18.57
N LEU A 556 7.95 -14.23 -19.08
CA LEU A 556 6.88 -13.65 -19.90
C LEU A 556 7.01 -14.17 -21.34
N ASP A 557 5.88 -14.34 -22.04
CA ASP A 557 5.90 -14.59 -23.48
C ASP A 557 6.66 -13.48 -24.22
N SER A 558 7.37 -13.83 -25.30
CA SER A 558 8.25 -12.89 -25.99
C SER A 558 7.51 -11.71 -26.63
N SER A 559 6.26 -11.88 -27.08
CA SER A 559 5.49 -10.77 -27.66
C SER A 559 5.03 -9.79 -26.58
N LEU A 560 4.57 -10.32 -25.44
CA LEU A 560 4.17 -9.52 -24.28
C LEU A 560 5.39 -8.82 -23.65
N LEU A 561 6.54 -9.49 -23.58
CA LEU A 561 7.78 -8.90 -23.11
C LEU A 561 8.17 -7.69 -23.97
N ASP A 562 8.09 -7.81 -25.30
CA ASP A 562 8.48 -6.74 -26.21
C ASP A 562 7.49 -5.56 -26.18
N GLU A 563 6.19 -5.83 -26.01
CA GLU A 563 5.19 -4.80 -25.73
C GLU A 563 5.46 -4.08 -24.39
N LEU A 564 5.81 -4.82 -23.33
CA LEU A 564 6.12 -4.26 -22.01
C LEU A 564 7.45 -3.47 -21.99
N LEU A 565 8.42 -3.82 -22.85
CA LEU A 565 9.65 -3.06 -23.05
C LEU A 565 9.38 -1.73 -23.77
N ALA A 566 8.53 -1.74 -24.80
CA ALA A 566 8.03 -0.52 -25.43
C ALA A 566 7.20 0.36 -24.47
N ASN A 567 6.71 -0.21 -23.37
CA ASN A 567 5.97 0.47 -22.30
C ASN A 567 6.79 0.72 -21.01
N ILE A 568 8.14 0.62 -21.04
CA ILE A 568 9.00 1.03 -19.90
C ILE A 568 8.66 2.45 -19.43
N ALA A 569 8.81 2.67 -18.12
CA ALA A 569 8.45 3.88 -17.38
C ALA A 569 6.94 4.18 -17.26
N THR A 570 6.06 3.32 -17.79
CA THR A 570 4.60 3.44 -17.63
C THR A 570 4.07 2.48 -16.55
N LEU A 571 2.78 2.61 -16.21
CA LEU A 571 2.11 1.66 -15.31
C LEU A 571 2.08 0.23 -15.87
N SER A 572 2.03 0.05 -17.19
CA SER A 572 2.00 -1.26 -17.85
C SER A 572 3.25 -2.09 -17.54
N SER A 573 4.45 -1.49 -17.68
CA SER A 573 5.71 -2.16 -17.35
C SER A 573 5.93 -2.38 -15.85
N VAL A 574 5.25 -1.63 -14.98
CA VAL A 574 5.27 -1.86 -13.53
C VAL A 574 4.33 -3.01 -13.13
N TYR A 575 3.13 -3.08 -13.70
CA TYR A 575 2.18 -4.16 -13.41
C TYR A 575 2.46 -5.48 -14.16
N HIS A 576 3.38 -5.49 -15.14
CA HIS A 576 3.61 -6.61 -16.07
C HIS A 576 2.33 -7.05 -16.77
N LYS A 577 1.53 -6.08 -17.23
CA LYS A 577 0.25 -6.30 -17.94
C LYS A 577 0.14 -5.32 -19.12
N PRO A 578 -0.39 -5.75 -20.27
CA PRO A 578 -0.60 -4.85 -21.41
C PRO A 578 -1.59 -3.74 -21.04
N PRO A 579 -1.53 -2.53 -21.64
CA PRO A 579 -2.41 -1.41 -21.28
C PRO A 579 -3.90 -1.77 -21.34
N ASP A 580 -4.30 -2.56 -22.34
CA ASP A 580 -5.69 -2.99 -22.57
C ASP A 580 -6.27 -3.83 -21.42
N ALA A 581 -5.42 -4.46 -20.60
CA ALA A 581 -5.86 -5.26 -19.46
C ALA A 581 -6.34 -4.43 -18.24
N PHE A 582 -6.16 -3.10 -18.26
CA PHE A 582 -6.61 -2.20 -17.19
C PHE A 582 -7.15 -0.85 -17.69
N VAL A 583 -6.86 -0.46 -18.93
CA VAL A 583 -7.48 0.70 -19.59
C VAL A 583 -8.60 0.22 -20.50
N THR A 584 -9.78 -0.01 -19.93
CA THR A 584 -11.01 -0.17 -20.73
C THR A 584 -11.36 1.17 -21.39
N ARG A 585 -10.68 1.50 -22.50
CA ARG A 585 -11.07 2.60 -23.39
C ARG A 585 -12.47 2.28 -23.89
N VAL A 586 -13.48 2.87 -23.26
CA VAL A 586 -14.85 2.87 -23.76
C VAL A 586 -14.80 3.56 -25.12
N LYS A 587 -14.69 2.77 -26.19
CA LYS A 587 -14.91 3.25 -27.55
C LYS A 587 -16.28 3.89 -27.52
N THR A 588 -16.33 5.22 -27.66
CA THR A 588 -17.58 5.94 -27.83
C THR A 588 -18.22 5.33 -29.07
N ILE A 589 -19.26 4.52 -28.86
CA ILE A 589 -19.97 3.88 -29.95
C ILE A 589 -20.54 5.03 -30.78
N GLN A 590 -19.94 5.27 -31.94
CA GLN A 590 -20.54 6.07 -32.99
C GLN A 590 -21.96 5.51 -33.13
N ARG A 591 -22.98 6.37 -33.05
CA ARG A 591 -24.38 5.96 -33.21
C ARG A 591 -24.48 5.12 -34.48
N THR A 592 -24.59 3.81 -34.34
CA THR A 592 -24.82 2.93 -35.47
C THR A 592 -26.13 3.36 -36.10
N GLU A 593 -26.11 3.52 -37.41
CA GLU A 593 -27.26 3.99 -38.17
C GLU A 593 -28.43 2.98 -38.06
N GLU A 594 -29.64 3.46 -38.33
CA GLU A 594 -30.87 2.70 -38.10
C GLU A 594 -30.98 1.52 -39.09
N GLU A 595 -30.69 0.31 -38.64
CA GLU A 595 -31.02 -0.93 -39.38
C GLU A 595 -32.39 -1.47 -38.94
N ASP A 596 -33.30 -1.58 -39.91
CA ASP A 596 -34.67 -2.05 -39.72
C ASP A 596 -34.75 -3.51 -39.22
N PHE A 597 -35.61 -3.75 -38.24
CA PHE A 597 -36.07 -5.09 -37.86
C PHE A 597 -37.36 -5.47 -38.63
N PRO A 598 -37.34 -6.46 -39.54
CA PRO A 598 -38.57 -7.02 -40.11
C PRO A 598 -39.24 -8.01 -39.14
N GLU A 599 -40.54 -7.87 -38.90
CA GLU A 599 -41.34 -8.82 -38.13
C GLU A 599 -41.60 -10.14 -38.89
N GLY A 600 -41.75 -11.27 -38.18
CA GLY A 600 -42.54 -12.39 -38.70
C GLY A 600 -42.23 -13.82 -38.21
N SER A 601 -43.13 -14.38 -37.39
CA SER A 601 -43.32 -15.82 -37.06
C SER A 601 -42.22 -16.57 -36.26
N GLY A 602 -42.55 -17.57 -35.41
CA GLY A 602 -43.86 -18.00 -34.89
C GLY A 602 -43.88 -19.38 -34.18
N GLY A 603 -44.39 -19.45 -32.94
CA GLY A 603 -44.48 -20.67 -32.07
C GLY A 603 -43.29 -20.83 -31.11
N GLY A 604 -43.38 -21.38 -29.88
CA GLY A 604 -44.42 -22.13 -29.12
C GLY A 604 -43.76 -23.41 -28.54
N TYR A 605 -43.80 -23.80 -27.25
CA TYR A 605 -44.72 -23.65 -26.10
C TYR A 605 -43.92 -23.46 -24.77
N SER A 606 -44.42 -22.84 -23.69
CA SER A 606 -45.05 -23.42 -22.45
C SER A 606 -44.24 -24.56 -21.75
N GLU A 607 -44.16 -24.69 -20.41
CA GLU A 607 -45.07 -24.29 -19.31
C GLU A 607 -44.36 -23.65 -18.06
N SER A 608 -45.11 -23.46 -16.97
CA SER A 608 -44.66 -23.04 -15.61
C SER A 608 -45.37 -23.87 -14.54
N PRO A 609 -45.02 -23.74 -13.24
CA PRO A 609 -46.04 -23.21 -12.31
C PRO A 609 -45.48 -22.23 -11.24
N SER A 610 -46.36 -21.77 -10.35
CA SER A 610 -46.26 -20.50 -9.60
C SER A 610 -46.51 -20.60 -8.09
N HIS A 611 -45.98 -19.65 -7.30
CA HIS A 611 -46.63 -18.95 -6.16
C HIS A 611 -45.74 -17.71 -5.82
N ALA A 612 -46.16 -16.43 -5.78
CA ALA A 612 -47.28 -15.75 -5.10
C ALA A 612 -47.11 -15.68 -3.56
N ALA A 613 -47.23 -14.53 -2.86
CA ALA A 613 -47.34 -13.11 -3.22
C ALA A 613 -46.89 -12.23 -2.01
N GLY A 614 -46.82 -10.88 -2.13
CA GLY A 614 -46.31 -10.00 -1.06
C GLY A 614 -47.30 -8.98 -0.47
N ALA A 615 -47.00 -8.44 0.73
CA ALA A 615 -47.57 -7.20 1.33
C ALA A 615 -46.84 -6.84 2.66
N SER A 616 -47.10 -5.64 3.21
CA SER A 616 -46.36 -5.03 4.35
C SER A 616 -47.25 -4.80 5.61
N PRO A 617 -46.72 -4.38 6.79
CA PRO A 617 -47.35 -4.53 8.12
C PRO A 617 -48.15 -3.28 8.59
N PRO A 618 -48.86 -3.25 9.76
CA PRO A 618 -48.28 -3.04 11.13
C PRO A 618 -49.15 -3.68 12.28
N PRO A 619 -49.29 -3.17 13.54
CA PRO A 619 -48.31 -2.84 14.63
C PRO A 619 -48.63 -3.42 16.05
N THR A 620 -47.65 -3.32 16.99
CA THR A 620 -47.79 -3.21 18.49
C THR A 620 -48.48 -4.38 19.28
N VAL A 621 -48.51 -4.50 20.63
CA VAL A 621 -48.27 -3.61 21.81
C VAL A 621 -47.57 -4.38 22.99
N SER A 622 -46.96 -3.63 23.93
CA SER A 622 -46.22 -4.01 25.15
C SER A 622 -46.96 -4.77 26.28
N ASN A 623 -46.21 -5.47 27.16
CA ASN A 623 -46.24 -5.43 28.66
C ASN A 623 -45.46 -6.61 29.30
N ALA A 624 -45.05 -6.65 30.60
CA ALA A 624 -44.65 -5.67 31.63
C ALA A 624 -44.23 -6.42 32.95
N GLN A 625 -43.84 -5.68 34.02
CA GLN A 625 -43.70 -6.13 35.45
C GLN A 625 -42.47 -7.03 35.78
N TYR A 626 -41.85 -7.11 36.98
CA TYR A 626 -41.80 -6.36 38.28
C TYR A 626 -40.60 -6.95 39.11
N ALA A 627 -40.02 -6.41 40.22
CA ALA A 627 -40.08 -5.13 40.95
C ALA A 627 -38.87 -4.95 41.95
N ALA A 628 -38.88 -3.80 42.65
CA ALA A 628 -38.26 -3.31 43.92
C ALA A 628 -37.82 -4.31 45.05
N GLU A 629 -37.10 -3.98 46.16
CA GLU A 629 -36.71 -2.69 46.81
C GLU A 629 -35.60 -2.83 47.93
N ARG A 630 -35.04 -1.70 48.45
CA ARG A 630 -34.33 -1.41 49.77
C ARG A 630 -32.82 -1.77 49.95
N GLN A 631 -31.82 -0.87 50.17
CA GLN A 631 -31.49 0.14 51.24
C GLN A 631 -31.18 -0.41 52.67
N PRO A 632 -30.43 0.28 53.60
CA PRO A 632 -29.71 1.60 53.56
C PRO A 632 -28.33 1.72 54.35
N THR A 633 -27.85 2.98 54.59
CA THR A 633 -26.95 3.51 55.69
C THR A 633 -25.42 3.22 55.68
N ALA A 634 -24.50 4.10 56.17
CA ALA A 634 -24.54 5.45 56.79
C ALA A 634 -23.22 6.29 56.59
N ALA A 635 -23.17 7.54 57.07
CA ALA A 635 -22.05 8.53 57.00
C ALA A 635 -21.52 8.91 58.43
N PRO A 636 -20.66 9.95 58.73
CA PRO A 636 -20.36 11.27 58.10
C PRO A 636 -18.84 11.45 57.74
N ALA A 637 -18.08 12.58 57.74
CA ALA A 637 -18.20 13.95 58.29
C ALA A 637 -17.37 15.07 57.55
N VAL A 638 -16.73 16.01 58.29
CA VAL A 638 -16.38 17.42 57.92
C VAL A 638 -15.27 18.00 58.85
N PRO A 639 -14.77 19.27 58.74
CA PRO A 639 -14.45 20.17 57.59
C PRO A 639 -13.12 21.02 57.73
N ALA A 640 -12.70 21.78 56.69
CA ALA A 640 -12.03 23.11 56.78
C ALA A 640 -11.80 23.79 55.39
N ALA A 641 -11.50 25.11 55.34
CA ALA A 641 -11.25 25.98 54.16
C ALA A 641 -10.36 27.20 54.57
N PRO A 642 -10.03 28.24 53.75
CA PRO A 642 -10.29 28.52 52.31
C PRO A 642 -9.02 28.97 51.51
N ALA A 643 -9.21 29.60 50.33
CA ALA A 643 -8.18 30.02 49.36
C ALA A 643 -7.61 31.46 49.57
N PRO A 644 -6.63 31.90 48.73
CA PRO A 644 -6.86 33.09 47.89
C PRO A 644 -6.35 32.99 46.43
N VAL A 645 -6.67 34.00 45.61
CA VAL A 645 -6.21 34.21 44.21
C VAL A 645 -5.71 35.64 44.03
N PRO A 646 -4.60 35.88 43.32
CA PRO A 646 -4.59 36.79 42.15
C PRO A 646 -3.53 36.39 41.08
N ASP A 647 -3.36 37.05 39.92
CA ASP A 647 -4.28 37.66 38.93
C ASP A 647 -3.49 37.83 37.59
N LEU A 648 -4.05 38.54 36.60
CA LEU A 648 -3.68 38.50 35.18
C LEU A 648 -2.71 39.62 34.70
N LEU A 649 -1.92 39.28 33.66
CA LEU A 649 -1.26 40.17 32.68
C LEU A 649 -0.05 41.01 33.13
N ASP A 650 1.10 40.83 32.45
CA ASP A 650 2.08 41.90 32.28
C ASP A 650 2.83 41.78 30.92
N LEU A 651 3.51 42.86 30.50
CA LEU A 651 3.54 43.30 29.10
C LEU A 651 4.94 43.30 28.43
N ILE A 652 5.00 42.80 27.17
CA ILE A 652 5.91 43.14 26.04
C ILE A 652 7.40 43.53 26.31
N GLY A 653 8.33 42.87 25.61
CA GLY A 653 9.73 43.33 25.43
C GLY A 653 10.33 42.91 24.06
N MET A 654 11.35 43.63 23.57
CA MET A 654 11.92 43.48 22.22
C MET A 654 13.46 43.33 22.19
N ASP A 655 13.94 42.72 21.09
CA ASP A 655 15.21 42.97 20.36
C ASP A 655 16.63 42.57 20.91
N ASN A 656 17.29 41.75 20.07
CA ASN A 656 18.70 41.78 19.62
C ASN A 656 19.90 41.43 20.55
N ASN A 657 20.77 40.55 20.00
CA ASN A 657 22.23 40.36 20.20
C ASN A 657 22.81 40.33 21.65
N ASN A 658 23.70 39.39 22.03
CA ASN A 658 24.78 38.82 21.22
C ASN A 658 25.34 37.50 21.81
N SER A 659 26.13 36.78 21.00
CA SER A 659 27.05 35.66 21.30
C SER A 659 27.42 35.33 22.77
N ALA A 660 27.33 34.04 23.17
CA ALA A 660 28.48 33.13 23.40
C ALA A 660 28.32 32.05 24.50
N ILE A 661 28.99 30.91 24.30
CA ILE A 661 29.43 29.88 25.27
C ILE A 661 28.36 28.90 25.81
N VAL A 662 28.76 27.62 25.81
CA VAL A 662 28.03 26.44 26.31
C VAL A 662 28.31 26.22 27.80
N SER A 663 27.29 25.81 28.56
CA SER A 663 27.46 25.03 29.79
C SER A 663 26.51 23.83 29.74
N VAL A 664 26.98 22.65 30.14
CA VAL A 664 26.21 21.39 30.08
C VAL A 664 25.69 21.07 31.48
N ASP A 665 24.48 21.54 31.79
CA ASP A 665 23.76 21.07 32.98
C ASP A 665 23.09 19.72 32.70
N GLN A 666 23.18 18.82 33.68
CA GLN A 666 22.58 17.49 33.62
C GLN A 666 21.05 17.59 33.79
N PRO A 667 20.24 16.96 32.93
CA PRO A 667 18.82 16.77 33.21
C PRO A 667 18.64 15.91 34.47
N ALA A 668 18.01 16.47 35.50
CA ALA A 668 17.67 15.75 36.71
C ALA A 668 16.71 14.57 36.41
N THR A 669 16.80 13.50 37.20
CA THR A 669 15.98 12.30 37.05
C THR A 669 14.48 12.63 37.22
N PRO A 670 13.62 12.33 36.23
CA PRO A 670 12.18 12.56 36.36
C PRO A 670 11.56 11.63 37.41
N SER A 671 10.82 12.20 38.36
CA SER A 671 10.05 11.45 39.37
C SER A 671 8.78 10.84 38.77
N GLY A 672 8.93 9.79 37.96
CA GLY A 672 7.84 8.93 37.48
C GLY A 672 7.70 7.65 38.30
N PRO A 673 6.68 6.82 38.01
CA PRO A 673 6.67 5.43 38.47
C PRO A 673 7.89 4.67 37.89
N PRO A 674 8.38 3.62 38.58
CA PRO A 674 9.52 2.84 38.07
C PRO A 674 9.17 2.16 36.75
N LEU A 675 10.07 2.24 35.77
CA LEU A 675 9.90 1.60 34.46
C LEU A 675 9.80 0.08 34.62
N SER A 676 8.87 -0.53 33.91
CA SER A 676 8.69 -1.99 33.82
C SER A 676 9.94 -2.64 33.22
N VAL A 677 10.51 -3.64 33.91
CA VAL A 677 11.62 -4.45 33.37
C VAL A 677 11.07 -5.31 32.23
N VAL A 678 11.51 -5.03 31.00
CA VAL A 678 11.09 -5.75 29.78
C VAL A 678 12.11 -6.79 29.33
N LEU A 679 13.40 -6.59 29.66
CA LEU A 679 14.47 -7.59 29.52
C LEU A 679 15.22 -7.73 30.85
N PRO A 680 15.02 -8.80 31.62
CA PRO A 680 15.80 -9.07 32.84
C PRO A 680 17.29 -9.33 32.57
N ALA A 681 18.16 -8.91 33.50
CA ALA A 681 19.61 -9.16 33.42
C ALA A 681 20.00 -10.64 33.27
N SER A 682 19.18 -11.56 33.79
CA SER A 682 19.40 -13.01 33.72
C SER A 682 19.21 -13.58 32.32
N THR A 683 18.28 -13.05 31.54
CA THR A 683 18.07 -13.44 30.14
C THR A 683 19.00 -12.67 29.21
N GLY A 684 19.18 -11.36 29.41
CA GLY A 684 20.01 -10.48 28.56
C GLY A 684 21.54 -10.60 28.76
N GLN A 685 22.04 -11.70 29.35
CA GLN A 685 23.47 -11.92 29.65
C GLN A 685 24.13 -10.72 30.37
N GLY A 686 23.45 -10.16 31.36
CA GLY A 686 23.87 -8.98 32.12
C GLY A 686 23.32 -7.65 31.60
N LEU A 687 22.84 -7.56 30.35
CA LEU A 687 22.06 -6.41 29.91
C LEU A 687 20.65 -6.49 30.50
N GLN A 688 20.23 -5.44 31.21
CA GLN A 688 18.85 -5.24 31.63
C GLN A 688 18.26 -4.04 30.89
N ILE A 689 16.99 -4.16 30.49
CA ILE A 689 16.23 -3.08 29.85
C ILE A 689 14.89 -2.95 30.56
N SER A 690 14.57 -1.72 30.95
CA SER A 690 13.27 -1.34 31.51
C SER A 690 12.64 -0.26 30.64
N ALA A 691 11.38 -0.40 30.26
CA ALA A 691 10.74 0.47 29.27
C ALA A 691 9.26 0.75 29.55
N GLN A 692 8.77 1.83 28.95
CA GLN A 692 7.35 2.21 28.92
C GLN A 692 7.07 3.18 27.76
N LEU A 693 5.91 3.06 27.08
CA LEU A 693 5.39 4.12 26.20
C LEU A 693 4.78 5.26 27.02
N ILE A 694 5.13 6.50 26.66
CA ILE A 694 4.61 7.73 27.27
C ILE A 694 4.19 8.74 26.19
N ARG A 695 3.20 9.59 26.49
CA ARG A 695 2.82 10.75 25.67
C ARG A 695 3.36 12.03 26.31
N ARG A 696 3.98 12.90 25.51
CA ARG A 696 4.42 14.25 25.91
C ARG A 696 4.25 15.21 24.74
N ASP A 697 3.70 16.40 25.00
CA ASP A 697 3.61 17.50 24.04
C ASP A 697 3.01 17.10 22.67
N GLY A 698 1.98 16.25 22.70
CA GLY A 698 1.29 15.72 21.51
C GLY A 698 1.96 14.50 20.84
N GLN A 699 3.23 14.20 21.17
CA GLN A 699 4.01 13.10 20.61
C GLN A 699 4.08 11.89 21.56
N ILE A 700 4.24 10.69 21.00
CA ILE A 700 4.48 9.45 21.76
C ILE A 700 5.98 9.13 21.73
N PHE A 701 6.53 8.74 22.88
CA PHE A 701 7.92 8.33 23.06
C PHE A 701 7.96 6.96 23.74
N TYR A 702 8.95 6.16 23.39
CA TYR A 702 9.34 4.97 24.14
C TYR A 702 10.46 5.34 25.10
N SER A 703 10.12 5.42 26.38
CA SER A 703 11.04 5.76 27.46
C SER A 703 11.74 4.50 27.92
N MET A 704 13.06 4.45 27.81
CA MET A 704 13.85 3.25 28.10
C MET A 704 15.03 3.56 29.03
N LEU A 705 15.30 2.65 29.95
CA LEU A 705 16.50 2.58 30.79
C LEU A 705 17.26 1.30 30.43
N PHE A 706 18.55 1.43 30.18
CA PHE A 706 19.46 0.33 29.88
C PHE A 706 20.51 0.24 30.98
N GLU A 707 20.75 -0.95 31.52
CA GLU A 707 21.68 -1.19 32.64
C GLU A 707 22.65 -2.34 32.28
N ASN A 708 23.95 -2.06 32.28
CA ASN A 708 24.98 -3.04 31.94
C ASN A 708 25.54 -3.71 33.22
N ASN A 709 24.99 -4.87 33.59
CA ASN A 709 25.48 -5.72 34.68
C ASN A 709 26.52 -6.77 34.21
N SER A 710 26.95 -6.72 32.94
CA SER A 710 27.99 -7.59 32.41
C SER A 710 29.40 -7.10 32.82
N GLN A 711 30.44 -7.86 32.43
CA GLN A 711 31.84 -7.49 32.66
C GLN A 711 32.50 -6.79 31.44
N ILE A 712 31.74 -6.54 30.37
CA ILE A 712 32.23 -5.93 29.12
C ILE A 712 31.52 -4.60 28.84
N PRO A 713 32.16 -3.63 28.17
CA PRO A 713 31.46 -2.47 27.64
C PRO A 713 30.51 -2.88 26.51
N LEU A 714 29.35 -2.23 26.42
CA LEU A 714 28.34 -2.47 25.39
C LEU A 714 28.06 -1.18 24.59
N ASP A 715 28.10 -1.25 23.26
CA ASP A 715 27.85 -0.11 22.37
C ASP A 715 27.15 -0.50 21.06
N GLY A 716 26.82 0.50 20.22
CA GLY A 716 26.12 0.27 18.95
C GLY A 716 24.67 -0.21 19.11
N PHE A 717 23.97 0.27 20.14
CA PHE A 717 22.58 -0.12 20.41
C PHE A 717 21.64 0.23 19.25
N MET A 718 20.86 -0.76 18.79
CA MET A 718 19.87 -0.65 17.71
C MET A 718 18.56 -1.35 18.11
N ILE A 719 17.40 -0.84 17.66
CA ILE A 719 16.07 -1.31 18.07
C ILE A 719 15.10 -1.59 16.91
N GLN A 720 14.66 -2.84 16.84
CA GLN A 720 13.50 -3.40 16.13
C GLN A 720 12.16 -3.16 16.85
N PHE A 721 11.09 -2.81 16.14
CA PHE A 721 9.71 -3.07 16.55
C PHE A 721 9.03 -3.94 15.49
N ASN A 722 8.32 -4.99 15.89
CA ASN A 722 7.55 -5.83 14.94
C ASN A 722 6.23 -5.16 14.52
N LYS A 723 5.59 -5.73 13.49
CA LYS A 723 4.23 -5.37 13.06
C LYS A 723 3.28 -5.44 14.27
N ASN A 724 2.53 -4.36 14.54
CA ASN A 724 1.70 -4.24 15.75
C ASN A 724 0.39 -3.47 15.50
N THR A 725 -0.57 -3.55 16.44
CA THR A 725 -1.92 -2.98 16.35
C THR A 725 -1.96 -1.52 15.89
N PHE A 726 -1.10 -0.66 16.45
CA PHE A 726 -1.11 0.79 16.22
C PHE A 726 -0.09 1.23 15.15
N GLY A 727 0.61 0.28 14.55
CA GLY A 727 1.70 0.53 13.60
C GLY A 727 2.88 1.32 14.16
N LEU A 728 3.15 1.16 15.47
CA LEU A 728 4.27 1.80 16.16
C LEU A 728 5.61 1.42 15.52
N ALA A 729 6.45 2.41 15.26
CA ALA A 729 7.85 2.22 14.89
C ALA A 729 8.71 3.37 15.46
N ALA A 730 10.03 3.19 15.45
CA ALA A 730 10.99 4.23 15.83
C ALA A 730 11.00 5.36 14.81
N ALA A 731 10.97 6.62 15.26
CA ALA A 731 11.10 7.79 14.39
C ALA A 731 12.55 8.07 13.92
N GLY A 732 13.53 7.32 14.45
CA GLY A 732 14.95 7.52 14.19
C GLY A 732 15.83 6.49 14.94
N PRO A 733 17.17 6.60 14.85
CA PRO A 733 18.08 5.69 15.52
C PRO A 733 18.06 5.84 17.04
N LEU A 734 18.31 4.74 17.74
CA LEU A 734 18.37 4.69 19.20
C LEU A 734 19.62 5.41 19.73
N GLN A 735 19.44 6.53 20.42
CA GLN A 735 20.55 7.32 20.97
C GLN A 735 20.87 6.88 22.41
N ILE A 736 21.90 6.05 22.56
CA ILE A 736 22.44 5.57 23.84
C ILE A 736 23.97 5.64 23.79
N PRO A 737 24.65 6.24 24.78
CA PRO A 737 26.11 6.24 24.86
C PRO A 737 26.67 4.86 25.23
N PRO A 738 27.94 4.53 24.90
CA PRO A 738 28.58 3.28 25.29
C PRO A 738 28.49 3.01 26.80
N LEU A 739 27.87 1.89 27.18
CA LEU A 739 27.65 1.51 28.57
C LEU A 739 28.83 0.71 29.11
N GLN A 740 29.58 1.30 30.03
CA GLN A 740 30.63 0.60 30.77
C GLN A 740 30.03 -0.40 31.77
N PRO A 741 30.79 -1.44 32.21
CA PRO A 741 30.36 -2.35 33.26
C PRO A 741 29.85 -1.62 34.51
N ARG A 742 28.67 -2.03 35.01
CA ARG A 742 27.93 -1.44 36.14
C ARG A 742 27.49 0.02 35.93
N THR A 743 27.28 0.45 34.69
CA THR A 743 26.68 1.75 34.36
C THR A 743 25.33 1.60 33.66
N SER A 744 24.54 2.66 33.67
CA SER A 744 23.23 2.72 33.03
C SER A 744 23.02 4.05 32.30
N ALA A 745 22.12 4.05 31.31
CA ALA A 745 21.69 5.24 30.60
C ALA A 745 20.18 5.17 30.30
N SER A 746 19.52 6.32 30.36
CA SER A 746 18.13 6.48 29.91
C SER A 746 18.07 7.15 28.55
N THR A 747 17.06 6.83 27.74
CA THR A 747 16.78 7.48 26.46
C THR A 747 15.28 7.59 26.19
N LEU A 748 14.88 8.59 25.42
CA LEU A 748 13.50 8.81 24.98
C LEU A 748 13.46 8.67 23.46
N LEU A 749 13.11 7.50 22.97
CA LEU A 749 12.99 7.23 21.54
C LEU A 749 11.65 7.80 21.03
N PRO A 750 11.63 8.78 20.10
CA PRO A 750 10.37 9.27 19.56
C PRO A 750 9.73 8.18 18.68
N MET A 751 8.41 8.02 18.78
CA MET A 751 7.67 6.99 18.06
C MET A 751 6.78 7.60 16.97
N VAL A 752 6.67 6.89 15.85
CA VAL A 752 5.71 7.14 14.78
C VAL A 752 4.60 6.08 14.80
N LEU A 753 3.42 6.44 14.29
CA LEU A 753 2.22 5.61 14.26
C LEU A 753 1.90 5.16 12.83
N PHE A 754 1.14 4.07 12.71
CA PHE A 754 0.58 3.57 11.45
C PHE A 754 1.57 3.20 10.34
N GLN A 755 2.86 3.06 10.64
CA GLN A 755 3.86 2.62 9.64
C GLN A 755 3.99 1.10 9.58
N ASN A 756 3.92 0.43 10.73
CA ASN A 756 4.19 -1.01 10.86
C ASN A 756 2.96 -1.78 11.37
N THR A 757 1.79 -1.59 10.75
CA THR A 757 0.53 -2.18 11.24
C THR A 757 0.45 -3.67 10.92
N SER A 758 0.01 -4.48 11.89
CA SER A 758 -0.24 -5.92 11.69
C SER A 758 -1.68 -6.20 11.26
N PRO A 759 -1.94 -7.11 10.29
CA PRO A 759 -3.28 -7.62 10.03
C PRO A 759 -3.67 -8.65 11.10
N GLY A 760 -4.77 -8.41 11.82
CA GLY A 760 -5.28 -9.32 12.86
C GLY A 760 -6.12 -8.58 13.91
N PRO A 761 -6.67 -9.31 14.90
CA PRO A 761 -7.40 -8.70 16.00
C PRO A 761 -6.50 -7.78 16.85
N PRO A 762 -6.99 -6.63 17.30
CA PRO A 762 -6.18 -5.65 18.02
C PRO A 762 -5.77 -6.18 19.40
N ASN A 763 -4.49 -6.00 19.75
CA ASN A 763 -3.94 -6.46 21.03
C ASN A 763 -2.93 -5.46 21.63
N THR A 764 -2.59 -5.65 22.92
CA THR A 764 -1.67 -4.81 23.70
C THR A 764 -0.19 -5.25 23.63
N ILE A 765 0.19 -6.23 22.81
CA ILE A 765 1.57 -6.76 22.80
C ILE A 765 2.43 -6.03 21.76
N LEU A 766 3.49 -5.36 22.23
CA LEU A 766 4.53 -4.77 21.40
C LEU A 766 5.78 -5.64 21.48
N GLN A 767 6.09 -6.38 20.41
CA GLN A 767 7.32 -7.17 20.34
C GLN A 767 8.47 -6.27 19.87
N VAL A 768 9.57 -6.29 20.63
CA VAL A 768 10.73 -5.42 20.46
C VAL A 768 11.99 -6.28 20.33
N ALA A 769 12.90 -5.89 19.46
CA ALA A 769 14.20 -6.51 19.31
C ALA A 769 15.30 -5.49 19.58
N VAL A 770 16.30 -5.80 20.40
CA VAL A 770 17.42 -4.90 20.70
C VAL A 770 18.73 -5.64 20.48
N LYS A 771 19.68 -5.02 19.78
CA LYS A 771 21.05 -5.54 19.62
C LYS A 771 22.10 -4.49 19.97
N ASN A 772 23.29 -4.94 20.31
CA ASN A 772 24.51 -4.15 20.45
C ASN A 772 25.64 -4.84 19.65
N ASN A 773 26.85 -4.29 19.65
CA ASN A 773 27.97 -4.83 18.86
C ASN A 773 28.64 -6.08 19.48
N GLN A 774 28.35 -6.40 20.75
CA GLN A 774 29.08 -7.40 21.53
C GLN A 774 28.25 -8.66 21.88
N GLN A 775 26.93 -8.61 21.73
CA GLN A 775 25.98 -9.63 22.19
C GLN A 775 24.94 -9.97 21.10
N PRO A 776 24.28 -11.15 21.17
CA PRO A 776 23.18 -11.49 20.28
C PRO A 776 21.98 -10.52 20.38
N VAL A 777 21.07 -10.61 19.41
CA VAL A 777 19.81 -9.85 19.42
C VAL A 777 18.90 -10.37 20.54
N TRP A 778 18.47 -9.47 21.41
CA TRP A 778 17.50 -9.73 22.48
C TRP A 778 16.08 -9.40 22.02
N TYR A 779 15.18 -10.37 22.10
CA TYR A 779 13.76 -10.19 21.81
C TYR A 779 12.97 -10.17 23.12
N PHE A 780 12.05 -9.22 23.26
CA PHE A 780 11.15 -9.12 24.41
C PHE A 780 9.78 -8.55 24.01
N ASN A 781 8.79 -8.78 24.87
CA ASN A 781 7.43 -8.29 24.69
C ASN A 781 7.12 -7.24 25.76
N ASP A 782 6.67 -6.05 25.34
CA ASP A 782 6.11 -5.03 26.23
C ASP A 782 4.56 -5.02 26.09
N ASN A 783 3.86 -4.59 27.14
CA ASN A 783 2.39 -4.56 27.18
C ASN A 783 1.88 -3.11 27.27
N ILE A 784 1.36 -2.61 26.14
CA ILE A 784 1.10 -1.20 25.91
C ILE A 784 -0.31 -0.79 26.35
N SER A 785 -0.45 0.35 27.03
CA SER A 785 -1.75 0.88 27.45
C SER A 785 -2.40 1.71 26.33
N LEU A 786 -3.69 1.45 26.04
CA LEU A 786 -4.47 2.22 25.06
C LEU A 786 -4.53 3.72 25.40
N LEU A 787 -4.43 4.07 26.70
CA LEU A 787 -4.53 5.45 27.18
C LEU A 787 -3.44 6.38 26.61
N VAL A 788 -2.27 5.84 26.26
CA VAL A 788 -1.14 6.61 25.69
C VAL A 788 -1.49 7.19 24.30
N PHE A 789 -2.48 6.61 23.61
CA PHE A 789 -2.95 7.05 22.31
C PHE A 789 -4.06 8.10 22.38
N PHE A 790 -4.67 8.37 23.54
CA PHE A 790 -5.74 9.37 23.61
C PHE A 790 -5.21 10.78 23.38
N THR A 791 -5.86 11.52 22.47
CA THR A 791 -5.45 12.85 22.02
C THR A 791 -6.24 13.96 22.70
N GLU A 792 -5.65 15.15 22.70
CA GLU A 792 -6.22 16.39 23.23
C GLU A 792 -7.44 16.86 22.41
N GLU A 793 -7.56 16.36 21.17
CA GLU A 793 -8.69 16.56 20.25
C GLU A 793 -9.96 15.82 20.69
N GLY A 794 -9.85 14.80 21.56
CA GLY A 794 -10.98 14.02 22.06
C GLY A 794 -11.97 14.75 22.98
N ARG A 795 -11.81 16.07 23.15
CA ARG A 795 -12.64 16.93 23.99
C ARG A 795 -13.88 17.41 23.23
N MET A 796 -15.04 16.83 23.53
CA MET A 796 -16.31 17.15 22.86
C MET A 796 -17.17 18.16 23.66
N GLU A 797 -18.07 18.87 22.97
CA GLU A 797 -19.21 19.52 23.62
C GLU A 797 -20.36 18.53 23.84
N ARG A 798 -21.25 18.81 24.80
CA ARG A 798 -22.43 17.96 25.09
C ARG A 798 -23.37 17.79 23.89
N SER A 799 -23.49 18.82 23.06
CA SER A 799 -24.19 18.80 21.76
C SER A 799 -23.60 17.73 20.84
N ALA A 800 -22.32 17.85 20.52
CA ALA A 800 -21.57 16.94 19.67
C ALA A 800 -21.53 15.50 20.21
N PHE A 801 -21.39 15.31 21.53
CA PHE A 801 -21.46 14.00 22.17
C PHE A 801 -22.83 13.32 21.94
N LEU A 802 -23.94 14.04 22.13
CA LEU A 802 -25.28 13.50 21.93
C LEU A 802 -25.64 13.26 20.46
N GLU A 803 -25.04 14.02 19.54
CA GLU A 803 -25.17 13.79 18.10
C GLU A 803 -24.38 12.54 17.67
N THR A 804 -23.12 12.42 18.13
CA THR A 804 -22.26 11.27 17.84
C THR A 804 -22.81 9.97 18.46
N TRP A 805 -23.34 10.02 19.70
CA TRP A 805 -23.95 8.85 20.34
C TRP A 805 -25.15 8.30 19.56
N LYS A 806 -25.90 9.18 18.88
CA LYS A 806 -27.07 8.81 18.07
C LYS A 806 -26.71 8.42 16.64
N SER A 807 -25.54 8.81 16.13
CA SER A 807 -25.10 8.43 14.78
C SER A 807 -24.47 7.04 14.74
N LEU A 808 -23.95 6.55 15.87
CA LEU A 808 -23.39 5.20 15.99
C LEU A 808 -24.52 4.17 16.24
N PRO A 809 -24.56 3.04 15.50
CA PRO A 809 -25.47 1.93 15.77
C PRO A 809 -25.31 1.34 17.18
N ASP A 810 -26.36 0.75 17.72
CA ASP A 810 -26.31 0.10 19.05
C ASP A 810 -25.45 -1.18 19.06
N SER A 811 -25.18 -1.78 17.90
CA SER A 811 -24.19 -2.86 17.72
C SER A 811 -22.74 -2.44 17.99
N ASN A 812 -22.48 -1.13 18.06
CA ASN A 812 -21.17 -0.55 18.37
C ASN A 812 -21.02 -0.18 19.86
N GLU A 813 -22.01 -0.50 20.68
CA GLU A 813 -21.98 -0.31 22.13
C GLU A 813 -21.54 -1.60 22.83
N VAL A 814 -20.45 -1.53 23.60
CA VAL A 814 -19.87 -2.66 24.34
C VAL A 814 -19.80 -2.28 25.80
N SER A 815 -20.22 -3.17 26.71
CA SER A 815 -20.17 -2.92 28.16
C SER A 815 -19.59 -4.07 28.96
N VAL A 816 -18.86 -3.75 30.02
CA VAL A 816 -18.29 -4.70 30.99
C VAL A 816 -18.54 -4.22 32.42
N ASP A 817 -18.68 -5.15 33.35
CA ASP A 817 -18.73 -4.89 34.79
C ASP A 817 -17.34 -5.17 35.39
N LEU A 818 -16.77 -4.18 36.07
CA LEU A 818 -15.44 -4.23 36.70
C LEU A 818 -15.61 -4.27 38.24
N PRO A 819 -15.77 -5.47 38.84
CA PRO A 819 -16.12 -5.61 40.26
C PRO A 819 -14.99 -5.21 41.22
N GLY A 820 -13.73 -5.20 40.75
CA GLY A 820 -12.55 -4.89 41.56
C GLY A 820 -12.25 -3.40 41.76
N ILE A 821 -13.07 -2.49 41.22
CA ILE A 821 -12.84 -1.03 41.26
C ILE A 821 -13.80 -0.37 42.26
N VAL A 822 -13.27 0.50 43.12
CA VAL A 822 -14.06 1.31 44.08
C VAL A 822 -13.93 2.79 43.72
N MET A 823 -15.04 3.42 43.30
CA MET A 823 -15.05 4.86 43.04
C MET A 823 -15.17 5.63 44.37
N ASN A 824 -14.04 5.94 45.01
CA ASN A 824 -14.03 6.61 46.32
C ASN A 824 -14.45 8.09 46.28
N SER A 825 -14.18 8.78 45.16
CA SER A 825 -14.62 10.16 44.92
C SER A 825 -14.80 10.37 43.42
N VAL A 826 -15.93 10.97 43.02
CA VAL A 826 -16.22 11.28 41.61
C VAL A 826 -15.17 12.25 41.06
N ASP A 827 -14.91 13.35 41.76
CA ASP A 827 -14.10 14.43 41.21
C ASP A 827 -12.61 14.02 41.12
N ALA A 828 -12.08 13.27 42.10
CA ALA A 828 -10.74 12.67 42.01
C ALA A 828 -10.62 11.58 40.92
N THR A 829 -11.73 10.89 40.60
CA THR A 829 -11.78 9.96 39.47
C THR A 829 -11.75 10.73 38.15
N LEU A 830 -12.49 11.84 38.04
CA LEU A 830 -12.47 12.71 36.86
C LEU A 830 -11.09 13.36 36.65
N GLU A 831 -10.39 13.76 37.70
CA GLU A 831 -9.00 14.25 37.61
C GLU A 831 -8.04 13.18 37.06
N ARG A 832 -8.11 11.94 37.57
CA ARG A 832 -7.28 10.82 37.05
C ARG A 832 -7.61 10.45 35.61
N LEU A 833 -8.89 10.51 35.22
CA LEU A 833 -9.33 10.26 33.84
C LEU A 833 -8.88 11.40 32.90
N ALA A 834 -9.00 12.66 33.33
CA ALA A 834 -8.54 13.82 32.56
C ALA A 834 -7.02 13.83 32.35
N ALA A 835 -6.23 13.37 33.33
CA ALA A 835 -4.79 13.16 33.19
C ALA A 835 -4.40 12.10 32.14
N SER A 836 -5.38 11.33 31.64
CA SER A 836 -5.25 10.34 30.57
C SER A 836 -6.03 10.74 29.30
N ASN A 837 -6.27 12.04 29.07
CA ASN A 837 -7.03 12.58 27.93
C ASN A 837 -8.46 12.00 27.76
N MET A 838 -9.12 11.61 28.87
CA MET A 838 -10.56 11.32 28.90
C MET A 838 -11.32 12.51 29.50
N PHE A 839 -12.11 13.20 28.68
CA PHE A 839 -12.72 14.49 29.01
C PHE A 839 -14.16 14.35 29.49
N PHE A 840 -14.50 15.02 30.59
CA PHE A 840 -15.84 14.99 31.17
C PHE A 840 -16.88 15.78 30.37
N ILE A 841 -18.05 15.17 30.11
CA ILE A 841 -19.17 15.75 29.34
C ILE A 841 -20.40 16.02 30.22
N ALA A 842 -20.77 15.08 31.09
CA ALA A 842 -21.93 15.19 31.97
C ALA A 842 -21.86 14.21 33.14
N LYS A 843 -22.48 14.56 34.27
CA LYS A 843 -22.84 13.61 35.33
C LYS A 843 -24.36 13.58 35.52
N ARG A 844 -24.90 12.39 35.72
CA ARG A 844 -26.31 12.13 36.01
C ARG A 844 -26.39 11.19 37.21
N LYS A 845 -27.08 11.62 38.27
CA LYS A 845 -27.38 10.74 39.39
C LYS A 845 -28.63 9.92 39.07
N HIS A 846 -28.58 8.61 39.28
CA HIS A 846 -29.72 7.71 39.09
C HIS A 846 -29.87 6.82 40.34
N ALA A 847 -30.88 7.13 41.16
CA ALA A 847 -31.01 6.60 42.52
C ALA A 847 -29.71 6.76 43.33
N ASN A 848 -29.03 5.66 43.67
CA ASN A 848 -27.75 5.66 44.39
C ASN A 848 -26.52 5.59 43.48
N GLN A 849 -26.68 5.41 42.17
CA GLN A 849 -25.57 5.36 41.21
C GLN A 849 -25.25 6.77 40.68
N GLU A 850 -23.96 7.06 40.52
CA GLU A 850 -23.46 8.17 39.72
C GLU A 850 -23.11 7.64 38.33
N VAL A 851 -23.64 8.29 37.30
CA VAL A 851 -23.39 8.00 35.89
C VAL A 851 -22.58 9.15 35.29
N LEU A 852 -21.38 8.87 34.81
CA LEU A 852 -20.44 9.85 34.25
C LEU A 852 -20.29 9.59 32.75
N TYR A 853 -20.53 10.62 31.93
CA TYR A 853 -20.30 10.62 30.50
C TYR A 853 -18.97 11.30 30.20
N LEU A 854 -18.09 10.61 29.48
CA LEU A 854 -16.79 11.13 29.05
C LEU A 854 -16.56 10.90 27.55
N SER A 855 -15.73 11.73 26.94
CA SER A 855 -15.25 11.57 25.57
C SER A 855 -13.73 11.41 25.53
N ALA A 856 -13.25 10.54 24.66
CA ALA A 856 -11.85 10.45 24.27
C ALA A 856 -11.76 10.18 22.76
N GLN A 857 -10.56 10.23 22.20
CA GLN A 857 -10.32 10.02 20.77
C GLN A 857 -8.91 9.48 20.55
N ILE A 858 -8.74 8.52 19.65
CA ILE A 858 -7.42 8.04 19.19
C ILE A 858 -7.08 8.64 17.81
N PRO A 859 -5.80 8.63 17.37
CA PRO A 859 -5.38 9.22 16.11
C PRO A 859 -6.07 8.55 14.92
N ARG A 860 -6.19 9.28 13.79
CA ARG A 860 -7.22 9.10 12.74
C ARG A 860 -8.64 9.51 13.17
N GLY A 861 -8.79 10.11 14.34
CA GLY A 861 -10.03 10.79 14.76
C GLY A 861 -11.13 9.86 15.30
N ILE A 862 -10.82 8.60 15.60
CA ILE A 862 -11.81 7.61 16.04
C ILE A 862 -12.27 7.93 17.47
N PRO A 863 -13.56 8.28 17.70
CA PRO A 863 -14.06 8.66 19.01
C PRO A 863 -14.34 7.45 19.90
N PHE A 864 -14.16 7.65 21.21
CA PHE A 864 -14.59 6.78 22.29
C PHE A 864 -15.59 7.57 23.14
N LEU A 865 -16.87 7.21 23.04
CA LEU A 865 -17.91 7.76 23.91
C LEU A 865 -18.07 6.80 25.09
N ILE A 866 -17.88 7.28 26.32
CA ILE A 866 -17.74 6.45 27.52
C ILE A 866 -18.86 6.78 28.51
N GLU A 867 -19.57 5.76 29.00
CA GLU A 867 -20.43 5.84 30.19
C GLU A 867 -19.80 5.02 31.33
N LEU A 868 -19.59 5.67 32.48
CA LEU A 868 -19.13 5.04 33.72
C LEU A 868 -20.25 5.10 34.77
N THR A 869 -20.75 3.95 35.20
CA THR A 869 -21.83 3.84 36.19
C THR A 869 -21.31 3.11 37.44
N ALA A 870 -21.29 3.78 38.59
CA ALA A 870 -20.82 3.22 39.86
C ALA A 870 -21.63 3.71 41.06
N VAL A 871 -21.54 3.01 42.19
CA VAL A 871 -21.96 3.54 43.49
C VAL A 871 -20.71 3.99 44.25
N VAL A 872 -20.67 5.27 44.64
CA VAL A 872 -19.52 5.86 45.32
C VAL A 872 -19.23 5.12 46.63
N GLY A 873 -17.99 4.68 46.81
CA GLY A 873 -17.53 3.92 47.98
C GLY A 873 -17.90 2.43 48.02
N ILE A 874 -18.49 1.86 46.96
CA ILE A 874 -18.78 0.41 46.85
C ILE A 874 -17.97 -0.19 45.68
N PRO A 875 -17.42 -1.42 45.83
CA PRO A 875 -16.81 -2.14 44.71
C PRO A 875 -17.83 -2.45 43.60
N GLY A 876 -17.51 -2.09 42.36
CA GLY A 876 -18.37 -2.27 41.20
C GLY A 876 -18.47 -1.02 40.34
N LEU A 877 -17.65 -0.97 39.29
CA LEU A 877 -17.76 0.01 38.21
C LEU A 877 -18.29 -0.69 36.95
N LYS A 878 -19.48 -0.35 36.48
CA LYS A 878 -19.91 -0.69 35.13
C LYS A 878 -19.34 0.33 34.15
N CYS A 879 -18.73 -0.14 33.08
CA CYS A 879 -18.27 0.68 31.97
C CYS A 879 -18.95 0.26 30.68
N ALA A 880 -19.52 1.21 29.95
CA ALA A 880 -19.96 1.03 28.57
C ALA A 880 -19.21 2.01 27.67
N ILE A 881 -18.86 1.59 26.46
CA ILE A 881 -18.33 2.47 25.42
C ILE A 881 -19.08 2.30 24.11
N LYS A 882 -19.17 3.38 23.34
CA LYS A 882 -19.68 3.39 21.96
C LYS A 882 -18.64 4.01 21.04
N THR A 883 -18.23 3.27 20.01
CA THR A 883 -17.12 3.66 19.12
C THR A 883 -17.26 3.01 17.73
N PRO A 884 -16.79 3.64 16.62
CA PRO A 884 -16.75 3.01 15.30
C PRO A 884 -16.01 1.66 15.25
N SER A 885 -15.03 1.44 16.13
CA SER A 885 -14.18 0.23 16.17
C SER A 885 -14.40 -0.57 17.47
N PRO A 886 -15.52 -1.31 17.62
CA PRO A 886 -15.87 -2.02 18.86
C PRO A 886 -14.85 -3.12 19.24
N GLU A 887 -14.09 -3.62 18.26
CA GLU A 887 -12.91 -4.48 18.44
C GLU A 887 -11.85 -3.90 19.41
N MET A 888 -11.78 -2.58 19.59
CA MET A 888 -10.86 -1.92 20.50
C MET A 888 -11.32 -1.94 21.97
N ALA A 889 -12.58 -2.32 22.24
CA ALA A 889 -13.17 -2.25 23.58
C ALA A 889 -12.43 -3.07 24.65
N PRO A 890 -11.97 -4.32 24.41
CA PRO A 890 -11.23 -5.09 25.41
C PRO A 890 -9.94 -4.38 25.88
N LEU A 891 -9.23 -3.73 24.95
CA LEU A 891 -7.98 -3.00 25.25
C LEU A 891 -8.26 -1.73 26.06
N PHE A 892 -9.41 -1.08 25.81
CA PHE A 892 -9.86 0.05 26.64
C PHE A 892 -10.21 -0.40 28.06
N PHE A 893 -10.96 -1.50 28.22
CA PHE A 893 -11.35 -1.99 29.53
C PHE A 893 -10.16 -2.46 30.37
N GLU A 894 -9.20 -3.19 29.77
CA GLU A 894 -7.94 -3.56 30.44
C GLU A 894 -7.18 -2.31 30.93
N ALA A 895 -7.05 -1.29 30.08
CA ALA A 895 -6.32 -0.08 30.41
C ALA A 895 -7.05 0.81 31.46
N LEU A 896 -8.39 0.86 31.40
CA LEU A 896 -9.23 1.54 32.38
C LEU A 896 -9.18 0.86 33.75
N GLU A 897 -9.20 -0.48 33.80
CA GLU A 897 -9.07 -1.22 35.05
C GLU A 897 -7.69 -0.94 35.69
N ARG A 898 -6.60 -1.08 34.91
CA ARG A 898 -5.24 -0.74 35.40
C ARG A 898 -5.11 0.70 35.88
N LEU A 899 -5.86 1.65 35.32
CA LEU A 899 -5.87 3.05 35.74
C LEU A 899 -6.62 3.26 37.07
N LEU A 900 -7.74 2.58 37.28
CA LEU A 900 -8.66 2.85 38.41
C LEU A 900 -8.53 1.87 39.58
N ARG A 901 -7.83 0.75 39.40
CA ARG A 901 -7.50 -0.23 40.44
C ARG A 901 -6.40 0.32 41.36
N ILE A 902 -6.72 0.45 42.66
CA ILE A 902 -5.86 0.94 43.76
C ILE A 902 -5.98 -0.06 44.90
#